data_AF-A0AAP2DDG8-F1
#
_entry.id   AF-A0AAP2DDG8-F1
#
_cell.length_a   1.000
_cell.length_b   1.000
_cell.length_c   1.000
_cell.angle_alpha   90.00
_cell.angle_beta   90.00
_cell.angle_gamma   90.00
#
_symmetry.space_group_name_H-M   'P 1'
#
loop_
_entity.id
_entity.type
_entity.pdbx_description
1 polymer ?
#
loop_
_entity_poly.entity_id
_entity_poly.type
_entity_poly.pdbx_seq_one_letter_code
_entity_poly.pdbx_strand_id
1 'polypeptide(L)'
;MNNHYIYKFNYTEKESGVDTVVSATVIFCDRDQINQITLAAAIKKFYEHNAQSDKIFVIARIGMEAVITKTFVEELDTTFKGIPKRQETHLIDNLFLATFKQSGDLNLIYPVSRKIPTGFLKNYINEGLQSIFISRGGLISSSGSSHHYVFPSGKHCDKFLRTGNILLFSSEIYFIAFSLLKHFDFNQHTQIYCDTSTINSIAFALTDLVNRFQKEENRKQIPIESFSSYDGLYKNDLGYKKNAFLLISASTSANIINYILENHSEIERKNIVVLYYLGKDRSLNIADKIACNLTFSKTNPNGIISYPTFKSEDCEFCQRGSVPVEVKGYSFLLEQPKINRILFNIKDPDRGLSKFVEQFKSQKKSNTILKVHYKENSNDKYEIYIDYSEILNGVQNNRYESYRAKLNAYINQYIPSNTKYIVHLEDTASKDLANYILSIVEKNYLQKNRPKKIAQDQLNQIDKGSEGAVVVVGSCITNGKNLLYISRALRNYHSLRIIYFVGITRTKNKEFLDNLKKNLKQGTYGSESSTFIEVESIFCENTSKKSSWSIEIEFLKDFISYLKNNFANNSKTSQQYLFERKNKIETGGGNKSRGLSEDIFYARVVSGKYQPLRIRKNFAFFDFSNYVDDVTQSEIYYTISSIINSLRTSDKTDRNLRQTAYVRNIIEPGNFNRFNDGIIQASILRAAKSDELIYSIDADLSSEMRGILQTVIKYHKEEQGEALLEFLYAIASKKMSLKRDDLITVINTLENECTDKIFIHFGAFIRARIIESENTKNKRTKRAKNTF
;
A
#
# COMPACT_ATOMS: atom_id res chain seq x y z
N MET A 1 -13.47 30.06 7.49
CA MET A 1 -12.75 29.32 8.55
C MET A 1 -13.77 28.88 9.58
N ASN A 2 -13.72 27.63 10.06
CA ASN A 2 -14.70 27.10 11.02
C ASN A 2 -14.50 27.77 12.39
N ASN A 3 -15.39 28.69 12.74
CA ASN A 3 -15.34 29.45 14.01
C ASN A 3 -16.16 28.81 15.13
N HIS A 4 -16.71 27.61 14.92
CA HIS A 4 -17.59 26.92 15.85
C HIS A 4 -17.25 25.44 15.89
N TYR A 5 -17.40 24.82 17.05
CA TYR A 5 -17.33 23.37 17.18
C TYR A 5 -18.74 22.83 17.46
N ILE A 6 -19.22 21.95 16.59
CA ILE A 6 -20.58 21.39 16.66
C ILE A 6 -20.47 19.87 16.69
N TYR A 7 -21.08 19.25 17.71
CA TYR A 7 -21.15 17.80 17.85
C TYR A 7 -22.51 17.38 18.41
N LYS A 8 -22.83 16.09 18.32
CA LYS A 8 -24.01 15.51 18.96
C LYS A 8 -23.63 14.34 19.85
N PHE A 9 -24.45 14.09 20.86
CA PHE A 9 -24.38 12.89 21.69
C PHE A 9 -25.74 12.60 22.32
N ASN A 10 -25.89 11.40 22.88
CA ASN A 10 -27.08 10.99 23.62
C ASN A 10 -26.76 10.90 25.10
N TYR A 11 -27.73 11.25 25.95
CA TYR A 11 -27.63 11.09 27.39
C TYR A 11 -28.97 10.66 27.97
N THR A 12 -28.94 10.18 29.22
CA THR A 12 -30.14 9.71 29.91
C THR A 12 -30.71 10.82 30.79
N GLU A 13 -32.00 11.06 30.67
CA GLU A 13 -32.78 11.87 31.60
C GLU A 13 -33.78 10.99 32.36
N LYS A 14 -34.12 11.39 33.58
CA LYS A 14 -35.22 10.77 34.33
C LYS A 14 -36.45 11.64 34.18
N GLU A 15 -37.40 11.19 33.36
CA GLU A 15 -38.73 11.79 33.26
C GLU A 15 -39.75 10.87 33.94
N SER A 16 -40.45 11.38 34.95
CA SER A 16 -41.51 10.65 35.67
C SER A 16 -41.10 9.26 36.22
N GLY A 17 -39.82 9.08 36.56
CA GLY A 17 -39.28 7.83 37.10
C GLY A 17 -38.77 6.82 36.06
N VAL A 18 -38.88 7.13 34.77
CA VAL A 18 -38.37 6.31 33.66
C VAL A 18 -37.11 6.95 33.06
N ASP A 19 -36.08 6.15 32.80
CA ASP A 19 -34.87 6.59 32.11
C ASP A 19 -35.16 6.71 30.61
N THR A 20 -35.16 7.94 30.09
CA THR A 20 -35.34 8.25 28.66
C THR A 20 -34.02 8.66 28.02
N VAL A 21 -33.78 8.23 26.78
CA VAL A 21 -32.59 8.62 26.01
C VAL A 21 -32.91 9.88 25.23
N VAL A 22 -32.17 10.95 25.50
CA VAL A 22 -32.33 12.26 24.88
C VAL A 22 -31.10 12.56 24.03
N SER A 23 -31.31 12.97 22.79
CA SER A 23 -30.26 13.42 21.89
C SER A 23 -30.01 14.93 22.03
N ALA A 24 -28.75 15.33 22.09
CA ALA A 24 -28.34 16.74 22.17
C ALA A 24 -27.36 17.11 21.06
N THR A 25 -27.58 18.27 20.44
CA THR A 25 -26.56 18.98 19.65
C THR A 25 -25.92 20.04 20.52
N VAL A 26 -24.58 20.11 20.54
CA VAL A 26 -23.83 21.15 21.25
C VAL A 26 -23.12 22.03 20.24
N ILE A 27 -23.27 23.35 20.40
CA ILE A 27 -22.59 24.39 19.63
C ILE A 27 -21.69 25.16 20.59
N PHE A 28 -20.38 25.00 20.45
CA PHE A 28 -19.39 25.73 21.24
C PHE A 28 -18.88 26.95 20.47
N CYS A 29 -18.97 28.11 21.12
CA CYS A 29 -18.54 29.40 20.60
C CYS A 29 -17.31 29.90 21.38
N ASP A 30 -16.14 29.88 20.75
CA ASP A 30 -14.87 30.26 21.39
C ASP A 30 -14.52 31.74 21.26
N ARG A 31 -15.15 32.48 20.35
CA ARG A 31 -14.81 33.89 20.03
C ARG A 31 -15.85 34.86 20.56
N ASP A 32 -15.40 36.06 20.92
CA ASP A 32 -16.26 37.14 21.42
C ASP A 32 -17.23 37.70 20.36
N GLN A 33 -17.01 37.37 19.08
CA GLN A 33 -17.87 37.75 17.96
C GLN A 33 -18.32 36.51 17.19
N ILE A 34 -19.61 36.47 16.84
CA ILE A 34 -20.23 35.40 16.06
C ILE A 34 -20.57 35.93 14.67
N ASN A 35 -19.94 35.35 13.63
CA ASN A 35 -20.33 35.62 12.25
C ASN A 35 -21.47 34.67 11.86
N GLN A 36 -22.69 35.22 11.84
CA GLN A 36 -23.92 34.46 11.64
C GLN A 36 -23.97 33.70 10.31
N ILE A 37 -23.40 34.25 9.22
CA ILE A 37 -23.37 33.58 7.91
C ILE A 37 -22.53 32.29 8.01
N THR A 38 -21.36 32.39 8.64
CA THR A 38 -20.47 31.23 8.82
C THR A 38 -21.06 30.21 9.79
N LEU A 39 -21.78 30.66 10.82
CA LEU A 39 -22.47 29.81 11.78
C LEU A 39 -23.62 29.04 11.09
N ALA A 40 -24.49 29.72 10.36
CA ALA A 40 -25.61 29.09 9.66
C ALA A 40 -25.11 28.06 8.62
N ALA A 41 -24.00 28.34 7.92
CA ALA A 41 -23.37 27.39 7.02
C ALA A 41 -22.80 26.15 7.77
N ALA A 42 -22.19 26.35 8.95
CA ALA A 42 -21.68 25.26 9.77
C ALA A 42 -22.81 24.38 10.33
N ILE A 43 -23.90 24.98 10.80
CA ILE A 43 -25.11 24.29 11.26
C ILE A 43 -25.74 23.48 10.12
N LYS A 44 -25.90 24.09 8.93
CA LYS A 44 -26.40 23.38 7.74
C LYS A 44 -25.56 22.14 7.44
N LYS A 45 -24.24 22.31 7.32
CA LYS A 45 -23.31 21.22 7.03
C LYS A 45 -23.34 20.11 8.08
N PHE A 46 -23.56 20.46 9.35
CA PHE A 46 -23.72 19.50 10.43
C PHE A 46 -24.99 18.66 10.25
N TYR A 47 -26.14 19.28 9.96
CA TYR A 47 -27.41 18.57 9.77
C TYR A 47 -27.57 17.88 8.41
N GLU A 48 -26.67 18.11 7.44
CA GLU A 48 -26.58 17.27 6.23
C GLU A 48 -26.24 15.80 6.57
N HIS A 49 -25.56 15.56 7.69
CA HIS A 49 -25.10 14.22 8.11
C HIS A 49 -25.74 13.75 9.42
N ASN A 50 -26.63 14.55 10.02
CA ASN A 50 -27.21 14.28 11.33
C ASN A 50 -28.71 14.60 11.33
N ALA A 51 -29.52 13.73 11.94
CA ALA A 51 -30.91 14.05 12.23
C ALA A 51 -31.00 15.20 13.25
N GLN A 52 -32.14 15.91 13.24
CA GLN A 52 -32.45 16.91 14.27
C GLN A 52 -32.47 16.23 15.64
N SER A 53 -31.77 16.82 16.61
CA SER A 53 -31.73 16.33 17.98
C SER A 53 -32.90 16.88 18.80
N ASP A 54 -33.17 16.23 19.93
CA ASP A 54 -34.23 16.61 20.85
C ASP A 54 -33.94 17.97 21.49
N LYS A 55 -32.67 18.23 21.84
CA LYS A 55 -32.23 19.49 22.47
C LYS A 55 -30.98 20.09 21.81
N ILE A 56 -30.89 21.41 21.81
CA ILE A 56 -29.73 22.15 21.30
C ILE A 56 -29.12 22.98 22.43
N PHE A 57 -27.84 22.79 22.71
CA PHE A 57 -27.09 23.54 23.72
C PHE A 57 -26.07 24.44 23.04
N VAL A 58 -26.11 25.73 23.33
CA VAL A 58 -25.09 26.71 22.92
C VAL A 58 -24.27 27.07 24.13
N ILE A 59 -22.95 26.94 24.03
CA ILE A 59 -22.00 27.22 25.12
C ILE A 59 -21.06 28.33 24.68
N ALA A 60 -21.00 29.41 25.46
CA ALA A 60 -20.11 30.53 25.23
C ALA A 60 -19.51 31.06 26.54
N ARG A 61 -18.56 31.99 26.48
CA ARG A 61 -17.93 32.57 27.68
C ARG A 61 -18.89 33.55 28.38
N ILE A 62 -18.77 33.71 29.69
CA ILE A 62 -19.42 34.82 30.42
C ILE A 62 -19.02 36.17 29.80
N GLY A 63 -19.99 37.09 29.67
CA GLY A 63 -19.85 38.35 28.93
C GLY A 63 -20.33 38.29 27.48
N MET A 64 -20.69 37.11 26.96
CA MET A 64 -21.27 36.93 25.62
C MET A 64 -22.79 36.80 25.62
N GLU A 65 -23.47 37.00 26.74
CA GLU A 65 -24.90 36.73 26.93
C GLU A 65 -25.75 37.46 25.89
N ALA A 66 -25.50 38.76 25.68
CA ALA A 66 -26.22 39.57 24.70
C ALA A 66 -25.98 39.07 23.26
N VAL A 67 -24.74 38.67 22.93
CA VAL A 67 -24.37 38.20 21.59
C VAL A 67 -25.07 36.88 21.26
N ILE A 68 -25.01 35.90 22.17
CA ILE A 68 -25.64 34.59 21.92
C ILE A 68 -27.17 34.67 21.98
N THR A 69 -27.74 35.53 22.82
CA THR A 69 -29.19 35.75 22.87
C THR A 69 -29.68 36.35 21.55
N LYS A 70 -29.02 37.40 21.06
CA LYS A 70 -29.33 37.99 19.77
C LYS A 70 -29.25 36.95 18.64
N THR A 71 -28.12 36.25 18.53
CA THR A 71 -27.90 35.33 17.40
C THR A 71 -28.81 34.10 17.43
N PHE A 72 -29.03 33.48 18.58
CA PHE A 72 -29.75 32.19 18.66
C PHE A 72 -31.21 32.31 19.04
N VAL A 73 -31.67 33.41 19.65
CA VAL A 73 -33.07 33.63 20.04
C VAL A 73 -33.73 34.69 19.17
N GLU A 74 -33.18 35.91 19.12
CA GLU A 74 -33.80 37.01 18.34
C GLU A 74 -33.71 36.77 16.83
N GLU A 75 -32.60 36.19 16.37
CA GLU A 75 -32.32 35.87 14.97
C GLU A 75 -32.34 34.35 14.70
N LEU A 76 -33.24 33.64 15.38
CA LEU A 76 -33.39 32.18 15.31
C LEU A 76 -33.55 31.66 13.87
N ASP A 77 -34.35 32.35 13.05
CA ASP A 77 -34.70 31.94 11.68
C ASP A 77 -33.53 32.00 10.71
N THR A 78 -32.71 33.04 10.83
CA THR A 78 -31.50 33.18 10.00
C THR A 78 -30.41 32.21 10.46
N THR A 79 -30.25 32.01 11.77
CA THR A 79 -29.24 31.12 12.34
C THR A 79 -29.51 29.65 12.03
N PHE A 80 -30.76 29.19 12.11
CA PHE A 80 -31.14 27.79 11.90
C PHE A 80 -31.78 27.50 10.53
N LYS A 81 -31.72 28.44 9.57
CA LYS A 81 -32.26 28.30 8.21
C LYS A 81 -31.86 27.01 7.48
N GLY A 82 -30.71 26.44 7.83
CA GLY A 82 -30.16 25.22 7.22
C GLY A 82 -30.71 23.89 7.73
N ILE A 83 -31.59 23.87 8.74
CA ILE A 83 -32.15 22.62 9.31
C ILE A 83 -33.32 22.11 8.42
N PRO A 84 -33.24 20.90 7.84
CA PRO A 84 -34.33 20.34 7.04
C PRO A 84 -35.58 20.04 7.89
N LYS A 85 -36.79 20.36 7.38
CA LYS A 85 -38.09 20.07 8.04
C LYS A 85 -38.23 20.66 9.46
N ARG A 86 -37.77 21.89 9.63
CA ARG A 86 -37.80 22.66 10.88
C ARG A 86 -39.21 22.76 11.47
N GLN A 87 -39.40 22.24 12.69
CA GLN A 87 -40.53 22.60 13.55
C GLN A 87 -40.09 23.74 14.48
N GLU A 88 -40.54 24.96 14.21
CA GLU A 88 -40.07 26.17 14.91
C GLU A 88 -40.41 26.17 16.40
N THR A 89 -41.61 25.72 16.76
CA THR A 89 -42.05 25.58 18.15
C THR A 89 -41.15 24.61 18.93
N HIS A 90 -40.82 23.46 18.34
CA HIS A 90 -39.93 22.47 18.95
C HIS A 90 -38.50 23.00 19.17
N LEU A 91 -38.00 23.83 18.24
CA LEU A 91 -36.65 24.41 18.35
C LEU A 91 -36.56 25.43 19.49
N ILE A 92 -37.58 26.29 19.61
CA ILE A 92 -37.63 27.30 20.67
C ILE A 92 -37.74 26.62 22.04
N ASP A 93 -38.61 25.61 22.17
CA ASP A 93 -38.86 24.91 23.44
C ASP A 93 -37.68 24.06 23.91
N ASN A 94 -36.72 23.77 23.03
CA ASN A 94 -35.59 22.87 23.31
C ASN A 94 -34.21 23.49 23.06
N LEU A 95 -34.14 24.82 22.92
CA LEU A 95 -32.89 25.57 22.84
C LEU A 95 -32.42 25.99 24.23
N PHE A 96 -31.17 25.66 24.56
CA PHE A 96 -30.51 26.01 25.81
C PHE A 96 -29.28 26.85 25.54
N LEU A 97 -29.24 28.07 26.05
CA LEU A 97 -28.06 28.92 26.00
C LEU A 97 -27.39 28.92 27.37
N ALA A 98 -26.10 28.61 27.42
CA ALA A 98 -25.31 28.60 28.65
C ALA A 98 -23.99 29.36 28.47
N THR A 99 -23.58 30.05 29.53
CA THR A 99 -22.25 30.68 29.61
C THR A 99 -21.34 29.98 30.60
N PHE A 100 -20.02 30.00 30.37
CA PHE A 100 -19.05 29.42 31.29
C PHE A 100 -18.16 30.46 31.97
N LYS A 101 -17.82 30.18 33.24
CA LYS A 101 -16.91 31.00 34.08
C LYS A 101 -15.46 30.52 33.98
N GLN A 102 -14.54 31.20 34.68
CA GLN A 102 -13.13 30.81 34.74
C GLN A 102 -12.92 29.39 35.31
N SER A 103 -13.81 28.91 36.18
CA SER A 103 -13.80 27.53 36.68
C SER A 103 -14.21 26.48 35.64
N GLY A 104 -14.77 26.91 34.50
CA GLY A 104 -15.39 26.05 33.50
C GLY A 104 -16.86 25.70 33.77
N ASP A 105 -17.43 26.11 34.91
CA ASP A 105 -18.82 25.83 35.27
C ASP A 105 -19.81 26.53 34.34
N LEU A 106 -20.84 25.81 33.92
CA LEU A 106 -21.91 26.32 33.06
C LEU A 106 -23.02 27.01 33.87
N ASN A 107 -23.46 28.17 33.41
CA ASN A 107 -24.62 28.90 33.90
C ASN A 107 -25.65 29.04 32.77
N LEU A 108 -26.87 28.56 32.98
CA LEU A 108 -27.94 28.70 31.99
C LEU A 108 -28.45 30.13 31.94
N ILE A 109 -28.63 30.66 30.74
CA ILE A 109 -29.23 31.99 30.51
C ILE A 109 -30.58 31.91 29.78
N TYR A 110 -30.82 30.85 29.01
CA TYR A 110 -32.08 30.64 28.31
C TYR A 110 -32.40 29.14 28.17
N PRO A 111 -33.65 28.72 28.39
CA PRO A 111 -34.74 29.50 29.00
C PRO A 111 -34.49 29.66 30.51
N VAL A 112 -34.79 30.85 31.05
CA VAL A 112 -34.54 31.19 32.48
C VAL A 112 -35.29 30.27 33.46
N SER A 113 -36.40 29.69 33.02
CA SER A 113 -37.27 28.83 33.84
C SER A 113 -36.77 27.38 34.00
N ARG A 114 -35.72 26.97 33.28
CA ARG A 114 -35.22 25.59 33.30
C ARG A 114 -33.82 25.49 33.91
N LYS A 115 -33.36 24.26 34.12
CA LYS A 115 -31.98 23.94 34.51
C LYS A 115 -31.34 23.07 33.44
N ILE A 116 -30.01 23.11 33.36
CA ILE A 116 -29.26 22.18 32.51
C ILE A 116 -29.43 20.76 33.09
N PRO A 117 -29.83 19.77 32.27
CA PRO A 117 -29.98 18.41 32.73
C PRO A 117 -28.68 17.83 33.31
N THR A 118 -28.78 17.10 34.41
CA THR A 118 -27.61 16.50 35.09
C THR A 118 -26.91 15.45 34.20
N GLY A 119 -27.68 14.68 33.42
CA GLY A 119 -27.14 13.73 32.44
C GLY A 119 -26.32 14.41 31.34
N PHE A 120 -26.73 15.59 30.90
CA PHE A 120 -25.96 16.40 29.96
C PHE A 120 -24.63 16.86 30.57
N LEU A 121 -24.67 17.47 31.76
CA LEU A 121 -23.49 17.99 32.47
C LEU A 121 -22.45 16.90 32.73
N LYS A 122 -22.88 15.66 32.95
CA LYS A 122 -22.00 14.52 33.20
C LYS A 122 -21.15 14.15 31.99
N ASN A 123 -21.69 14.28 30.77
CA ASN A 123 -21.13 13.64 29.58
C ASN A 123 -20.66 14.59 28.48
N TYR A 124 -21.17 15.83 28.41
CA TYR A 124 -20.94 16.71 27.25
C TYR A 124 -19.44 16.95 26.93
N ILE A 125 -18.61 17.20 27.95
CA ILE A 125 -17.15 17.36 27.75
C ILE A 125 -16.55 16.07 27.18
N ASN A 126 -16.82 14.93 27.82
CA ASN A 126 -16.21 13.66 27.41
C ASN A 126 -16.61 13.29 25.99
N GLU A 127 -17.89 13.42 25.64
CA GLU A 127 -18.43 13.12 24.31
C GLU A 127 -17.89 14.10 23.24
N GLY A 128 -17.76 15.39 23.55
CA GLY A 128 -17.15 16.36 22.63
C GLY A 128 -15.67 16.05 22.37
N LEU A 129 -14.88 15.82 23.42
CA LEU A 129 -13.47 15.45 23.27
C LEU A 129 -13.32 14.12 22.51
N GLN A 130 -14.14 13.13 22.83
CA GLN A 130 -14.15 11.84 22.14
C GLN A 130 -14.54 11.98 20.67
N SER A 131 -15.53 12.82 20.34
CA SER A 131 -15.94 13.12 18.98
C SER A 131 -14.80 13.74 18.18
N ILE A 132 -14.05 14.69 18.77
CA ILE A 132 -12.83 15.24 18.17
C ILE A 132 -11.80 14.12 17.93
N PHE A 133 -11.53 13.31 18.95
CA PHE A 133 -10.53 12.25 18.86
C PHE A 133 -10.82 11.23 17.75
N ILE A 134 -12.05 10.75 17.68
CA ILE A 134 -12.47 9.73 16.71
C ILE A 134 -12.54 10.32 15.30
N SER A 135 -13.20 11.48 15.14
CA SER A 135 -13.44 12.06 13.80
C SER A 135 -12.17 12.58 13.12
N ARG A 136 -11.14 12.94 13.89
CA ARG A 136 -9.87 13.44 13.36
C ARG A 136 -8.76 12.37 13.30
N GLY A 137 -9.08 11.10 13.58
CA GLY A 137 -8.12 10.01 13.47
C GLY A 137 -7.04 10.03 14.56
N GLY A 138 -7.44 10.31 15.81
CA GLY A 138 -6.57 10.22 16.98
C GLY A 138 -6.09 8.80 17.29
N LEU A 139 -6.78 7.76 16.80
CA LEU A 139 -6.35 6.37 16.88
C LEU A 139 -5.71 5.95 15.54
N ILE A 140 -4.42 5.58 15.58
CA ILE A 140 -3.72 5.01 14.43
C ILE A 140 -3.74 3.50 14.55
N SER A 141 -4.02 2.81 13.45
CA SER A 141 -4.01 1.35 13.33
C SER A 141 -3.15 0.90 12.17
N SER A 142 -2.41 -0.19 12.33
CA SER A 142 -1.66 -0.80 11.24
C SER A 142 -2.60 -1.37 10.17
N SER A 143 -2.36 -1.00 8.91
CA SER A 143 -3.12 -1.55 7.77
C SER A 143 -2.64 -2.96 7.41
N GLY A 144 -3.41 -3.98 7.84
CA GLY A 144 -3.18 -5.40 7.51
C GLY A 144 -2.12 -6.09 8.37
N SER A 145 -1.66 -7.28 7.96
CA SER A 145 -0.70 -8.11 8.70
C SER A 145 0.78 -7.73 8.50
N SER A 146 1.07 -6.60 7.85
CA SER A 146 2.42 -6.28 7.38
C SER A 146 3.35 -5.70 8.44
N HIS A 147 2.82 -4.91 9.36
CA HIS A 147 3.60 -4.24 10.40
C HIS A 147 2.74 -3.97 11.64
N HIS A 148 3.39 -3.71 12.76
CA HIS A 148 2.78 -3.29 14.02
C HIS A 148 3.75 -2.35 14.75
N TYR A 149 3.27 -1.67 15.78
CA TYR A 149 4.01 -0.63 16.48
C TYR A 149 4.69 -1.14 17.74
N VAL A 150 5.86 -0.58 18.04
CA VAL A 150 6.58 -0.79 19.29
C VAL A 150 6.61 0.54 20.06
N PHE A 151 6.06 0.54 21.26
CA PHE A 151 6.08 1.69 22.16
C PHE A 151 7.46 1.90 22.77
N PRO A 152 7.78 3.13 23.26
CA PRO A 152 9.02 3.38 24.01
C PRO A 152 9.22 2.44 25.21
N SER A 153 8.13 1.90 25.77
CA SER A 153 8.17 0.88 26.83
C SER A 153 8.60 -0.52 26.36
N GLY A 154 8.87 -0.73 25.07
CA GLY A 154 9.18 -2.04 24.46
C GLY A 154 7.95 -2.92 24.21
N LYS A 155 6.73 -2.44 24.48
CA LYS A 155 5.49 -3.19 24.22
C LYS A 155 5.06 -3.07 22.76
N HIS A 156 4.58 -4.17 22.20
CA HIS A 156 4.12 -4.30 20.82
C HIS A 156 2.59 -4.17 20.74
N CYS A 157 2.11 -3.46 19.73
CA CYS A 157 0.68 -3.22 19.51
C CYS A 157 0.37 -2.92 18.04
N ASP A 158 -0.81 -3.29 17.54
CA ASP A 158 -1.29 -2.91 16.20
C ASP A 158 -1.88 -1.49 16.14
N LYS A 159 -2.03 -0.81 17.28
CA LYS A 159 -2.70 0.49 17.41
C LYS A 159 -1.98 1.41 18.38
N PHE A 160 -2.11 2.71 18.19
CA PHE A 160 -1.65 3.70 19.17
C PHE A 160 -2.42 5.02 19.11
N LEU A 161 -2.37 5.78 20.20
CA LEU A 161 -3.01 7.09 20.33
C LEU A 161 -2.06 8.18 19.85
N ARG A 162 -2.55 9.09 19.00
CA ARG A 162 -1.79 10.24 18.48
C ARG A 162 -2.62 11.52 18.56
N THR A 163 -2.47 12.24 19.67
CA THR A 163 -3.15 13.52 19.92
C THR A 163 -2.76 14.61 18.92
N GLY A 164 -1.59 14.54 18.29
CA GLY A 164 -1.22 15.50 17.24
C GLY A 164 -2.17 15.54 16.04
N ASN A 165 -2.85 14.43 15.70
CA ASN A 165 -3.77 14.37 14.55
C ASN A 165 -5.05 15.19 14.75
N ILE A 166 -5.44 15.46 16.00
CA ILE A 166 -6.71 16.10 16.32
C ILE A 166 -6.62 17.63 16.40
N LEU A 167 -5.41 18.19 16.29
CA LEU A 167 -5.14 19.62 16.50
C LEU A 167 -5.17 20.39 15.17
N LEU A 168 -6.31 20.28 14.46
CA LEU A 168 -6.48 20.84 13.12
C LEU A 168 -7.28 22.15 13.10
N PHE A 169 -8.31 22.27 13.94
CA PHE A 169 -9.24 23.39 13.94
C PHE A 169 -9.19 24.15 15.26
N SER A 170 -9.11 25.49 15.19
CA SER A 170 -9.00 26.32 16.39
C SER A 170 -10.18 26.14 17.35
N SER A 171 -11.41 26.06 16.85
CA SER A 171 -12.61 25.89 17.70
C SER A 171 -12.58 24.58 18.49
N GLU A 172 -12.06 23.50 17.91
CA GLU A 172 -11.84 22.21 18.57
C GLU A 172 -10.73 22.32 19.62
N ILE A 173 -9.62 22.99 19.30
CA ILE A 173 -8.51 23.23 20.24
C ILE A 173 -9.00 24.05 21.45
N TYR A 174 -9.81 25.10 21.24
CA TYR A 174 -10.40 25.88 22.32
C TYR A 174 -11.42 25.09 23.13
N PHE A 175 -12.17 24.15 22.53
CA PHE A 175 -13.03 23.24 23.29
C PHE A 175 -12.22 22.29 24.18
N ILE A 176 -11.07 21.79 23.68
CA ILE A 176 -10.13 21.01 24.50
C ILE A 176 -9.59 21.87 25.64
N ALA A 177 -9.15 23.10 25.37
CA ALA A 177 -8.69 24.04 26.39
C ALA A 177 -9.78 24.37 27.43
N PHE A 178 -11.03 24.55 26.99
CA PHE A 178 -12.19 24.76 27.87
C PHE A 178 -12.35 23.61 28.87
N SER A 179 -12.16 22.35 28.43
CA SER A 179 -12.23 21.19 29.34
C SER A 179 -11.17 21.19 30.46
N LEU A 180 -10.08 21.93 30.26
CA LEU A 180 -8.95 22.02 31.20
C LEU A 180 -9.13 23.10 32.26
N LEU A 181 -10.07 24.03 32.11
CA LEU A 181 -10.29 25.14 33.04
C LEU A 181 -10.46 24.68 34.50
N LYS A 182 -11.25 23.63 34.70
CA LYS A 182 -11.52 23.04 36.03
C LYS A 182 -10.28 22.47 36.72
N HIS A 183 -9.20 22.26 35.98
CA HIS A 183 -7.93 21.72 36.48
C HIS A 183 -6.84 22.79 36.62
N PHE A 184 -7.06 23.98 36.08
CA PHE A 184 -6.05 25.03 35.98
C PHE A 184 -6.32 26.16 36.98
N ASP A 185 -5.37 26.42 37.86
CA ASP A 185 -5.42 27.51 38.83
C ASP A 185 -4.49 28.65 38.36
N PHE A 186 -5.10 29.72 37.85
CA PHE A 186 -4.40 30.89 37.34
C PHE A 186 -3.52 31.62 38.38
N ASN A 187 -3.83 31.48 39.67
CA ASN A 187 -3.09 32.15 40.73
C ASN A 187 -1.89 31.31 41.19
N GLN A 188 -1.99 29.98 41.11
CA GLN A 188 -0.93 29.06 41.52
C GLN A 188 -0.01 28.65 40.38
N HIS A 189 -0.55 28.31 39.21
CA HIS A 189 0.22 27.72 38.12
C HIS A 189 1.05 28.78 37.39
N THR A 190 2.37 28.60 37.41
CA THR A 190 3.33 29.56 36.84
C THR A 190 4.04 29.06 35.59
N GLN A 191 3.88 27.78 35.24
CA GLN A 191 4.48 27.15 34.06
C GLN A 191 3.62 25.96 33.63
N ILE A 192 3.53 25.72 32.32
CA ILE A 192 2.87 24.54 31.76
C ILE A 192 3.91 23.64 31.08
N TYR A 193 3.92 22.37 31.45
CA TYR A 193 4.78 21.36 30.85
C TYR A 193 3.94 20.36 30.05
N CYS A 194 4.25 20.19 28.77
CA CYS A 194 3.59 19.24 27.89
C CYS A 194 4.48 18.01 27.66
N ASP A 195 3.90 16.81 27.63
CA ASP A 195 4.66 15.59 27.29
C ASP A 195 5.15 15.57 25.84
N THR A 196 4.47 16.27 24.94
CA THR A 196 4.88 16.44 23.54
C THR A 196 4.66 17.88 23.10
N SER A 197 5.57 18.40 22.26
CA SER A 197 5.41 19.73 21.65
C SER A 197 4.16 19.84 20.79
N THR A 198 3.58 18.72 20.34
CA THR A 198 2.36 18.72 19.52
C THR A 198 1.17 19.33 20.26
N ILE A 199 1.05 19.13 21.59
CA ILE A 199 -0.07 19.65 22.38
C ILE A 199 0.18 21.06 22.96
N ASN A 200 1.32 21.70 22.65
CA ASN A 200 1.58 23.08 23.10
C ASN A 200 0.49 24.05 22.63
N SER A 201 -0.12 23.80 21.47
CA SER A 201 -1.25 24.59 20.96
C SER A 201 -2.44 24.61 21.92
N ILE A 202 -2.70 23.51 22.64
CA ILE A 202 -3.73 23.45 23.68
C ILE A 202 -3.32 24.30 24.89
N ALA A 203 -2.05 24.22 25.32
CA ALA A 203 -1.56 25.02 26.44
C ALA A 203 -1.61 26.53 26.15
N PHE A 204 -1.28 26.94 24.92
CA PHE A 204 -1.46 28.32 24.46
C PHE A 204 -2.93 28.74 24.46
N ALA A 205 -3.83 27.89 23.94
CA ALA A 205 -5.27 28.16 23.94
C ALA A 205 -5.86 28.25 25.35
N LEU A 206 -5.39 27.42 26.30
CA LEU A 206 -5.78 27.50 27.70
C LEU A 206 -5.33 28.82 28.34
N THR A 207 -4.06 29.20 28.13
CA THR A 207 -3.51 30.46 28.65
C THR A 207 -4.26 31.66 28.09
N ASP A 208 -4.55 31.67 26.78
CA ASP A 208 -5.38 32.70 26.14
C ASP A 208 -6.77 32.75 26.77
N LEU A 209 -7.45 31.61 26.88
CA LEU A 209 -8.82 31.53 27.39
C LEU A 209 -8.91 32.00 28.84
N VAL A 210 -7.95 31.67 29.70
CA VAL A 210 -7.93 32.14 31.10
C VAL A 210 -7.67 33.64 31.17
N ASN A 211 -6.78 34.18 30.33
CA ASN A 211 -6.49 35.62 30.26
C ASN A 211 -7.70 36.45 29.81
N ARG A 212 -8.65 35.87 29.07
CA ARG A 212 -9.91 36.55 28.70
C ARG A 212 -10.84 36.84 29.88
N PHE A 213 -10.65 36.17 31.03
CA PHE A 213 -11.36 36.48 32.27
C PHE A 213 -10.66 37.57 33.10
N GLN A 214 -9.45 37.98 32.71
CA GLN A 214 -8.64 38.93 33.46
C GLN A 214 -8.71 40.33 32.83
N LYS A 215 -8.63 41.35 33.70
CA LYS A 215 -8.29 42.70 33.25
C LYS A 215 -6.91 42.71 32.60
N GLU A 216 -6.70 43.64 31.68
CA GLU A 216 -5.47 43.71 30.87
C GLU A 216 -4.19 43.74 31.73
N GLU A 217 -4.21 44.51 32.82
CA GLU A 217 -3.12 44.61 33.82
C GLU A 217 -2.81 43.30 34.58
N ASN A 218 -3.76 42.37 34.65
CA ASN A 218 -3.63 41.11 35.39
C ASN A 218 -3.36 39.89 34.48
N ARG A 219 -3.27 40.10 33.16
CA ARG A 219 -2.97 39.02 32.21
C ARG A 219 -1.55 38.51 32.42
N LYS A 220 -1.38 37.19 32.43
CA LYS A 220 -0.08 36.54 32.62
C LYS A 220 0.37 35.85 31.34
N GLN A 221 1.66 35.95 31.02
CA GLN A 221 2.30 35.07 30.05
C GLN A 221 2.89 33.88 30.80
N ILE A 222 2.29 32.71 30.61
CA ILE A 222 2.71 31.48 31.27
C ILE A 222 3.67 30.73 30.34
N PRO A 223 4.92 30.48 30.73
CA PRO A 223 5.86 29.71 29.93
C PRO A 223 5.33 28.30 29.65
N ILE A 224 5.50 27.83 28.41
CA ILE A 224 5.07 26.51 27.94
C ILE A 224 6.29 25.78 27.38
N GLU A 225 6.59 24.62 27.95
CA GLU A 225 7.74 23.80 27.57
C GLU A 225 7.33 22.34 27.37
N SER A 226 8.02 21.62 26.49
CA SER A 226 7.80 20.19 26.26
C SER A 226 8.91 19.37 26.90
N PHE A 227 8.55 18.36 27.70
CA PHE A 227 9.52 17.44 28.31
C PHE A 227 9.72 16.13 27.52
N SER A 228 9.20 16.03 26.29
CA SER A 228 9.61 14.97 25.34
C SER A 228 9.28 13.53 25.78
N SER A 229 8.13 13.36 26.42
CA SER A 229 7.60 12.08 26.90
C SER A 229 8.61 11.36 27.79
N TYR A 230 8.75 10.04 27.64
CA TYR A 230 9.66 9.24 28.45
C TYR A 230 11.13 9.58 28.23
N ASP A 231 11.57 9.85 26.99
CA ASP A 231 12.98 10.14 26.71
C ASP A 231 13.47 11.37 27.47
N GLY A 232 12.68 12.46 27.52
CA GLY A 232 13.08 13.63 28.30
C GLY A 232 12.84 13.48 29.81
N LEU A 233 11.86 12.70 30.25
CA LEU A 233 11.69 12.34 31.67
C LEU A 233 12.83 11.47 32.23
N TYR A 234 13.44 10.62 31.40
CA TYR A 234 14.57 9.76 31.81
C TYR A 234 15.94 10.43 31.61
N LYS A 235 16.07 11.37 30.66
CA LYS A 235 17.37 11.94 30.26
C LYS A 235 17.58 13.40 30.63
N ASN A 236 16.54 14.18 30.92
CA ASN A 236 16.69 15.59 31.27
C ASN A 236 16.65 15.81 32.78
N ASP A 237 17.62 16.58 33.29
CA ASP A 237 17.54 17.32 34.56
C ASP A 237 16.59 18.53 34.42
N LEU A 238 15.37 18.33 33.92
CA LEU A 238 14.36 19.38 33.95
C LEU A 238 13.96 19.59 35.42
N GLY A 239 14.52 20.61 36.06
CA GLY A 239 14.09 21.05 37.39
C GLY A 239 12.67 21.58 37.32
N TYR A 240 11.68 20.73 37.59
CA TYR A 240 10.28 21.13 37.56
C TYR A 240 10.01 22.20 38.62
N LYS A 241 9.14 23.17 38.30
CA LYS A 241 8.77 24.22 39.25
C LYS A 241 7.68 23.72 40.20
N LYS A 242 7.76 24.12 41.47
CA LYS A 242 6.87 23.70 42.58
C LYS A 242 5.35 23.92 42.36
N ASN A 243 4.94 24.63 41.31
CA ASN A 243 3.53 24.81 40.92
C ASN A 243 3.34 24.68 39.39
N ALA A 244 4.09 23.81 38.72
CA ALA A 244 3.91 23.62 37.30
C ALA A 244 2.67 22.77 36.99
N PHE A 245 1.93 23.11 35.94
CA PHE A 245 0.80 22.35 35.43
C PHE A 245 1.28 21.40 34.32
N LEU A 246 1.09 20.09 34.51
CA LEU A 246 1.56 19.06 33.59
C LEU A 246 0.42 18.53 32.74
N LEU A 247 0.59 18.61 31.42
CA LEU A 247 -0.35 18.13 30.43
C LEU A 247 0.22 16.91 29.70
N ILE A 248 -0.50 15.80 29.77
CA ILE A 248 -0.13 14.53 29.15
C ILE A 248 -1.09 14.26 27.99
N SER A 249 -0.54 14.12 26.79
CA SER A 249 -1.28 14.03 25.53
C SER A 249 -2.24 12.86 25.45
N ALA A 250 -1.78 11.66 25.80
CA ALA A 250 -2.58 10.45 25.83
C ALA A 250 -1.91 9.35 26.66
N SER A 251 -2.69 8.46 27.25
CA SER A 251 -2.14 7.29 27.95
C SER A 251 -3.05 6.07 27.89
N THR A 252 -2.46 4.89 27.78
CA THR A 252 -3.19 3.60 27.85
C THR A 252 -3.03 2.87 29.18
N SER A 253 -2.00 3.22 29.97
CA SER A 253 -1.71 2.59 31.27
C SER A 253 -1.72 3.58 32.43
N ALA A 254 -1.66 4.89 32.17
CA ALA A 254 -1.41 5.94 33.16
C ALA A 254 -0.09 5.80 33.97
N ASN A 255 0.81 4.88 33.57
CA ASN A 255 2.08 4.65 34.29
C ASN A 255 2.97 5.91 34.37
N ILE A 256 2.88 6.79 33.37
CA ILE A 256 3.63 8.05 33.34
C ILE A 256 3.29 8.94 34.55
N ILE A 257 2.06 8.90 35.07
CA ILE A 257 1.67 9.67 36.26
C ILE A 257 2.42 9.15 37.48
N ASN A 258 2.42 7.82 37.69
CA ASN A 258 3.11 7.21 38.82
C ASN A 258 4.62 7.48 38.75
N TYR A 259 5.21 7.34 37.56
CA TYR A 259 6.63 7.65 37.35
C TYR A 259 6.96 9.10 37.74
N ILE A 260 6.14 10.07 37.31
CA ILE A 260 6.36 11.48 37.65
C ILE A 260 6.28 11.70 39.16
N LEU A 261 5.27 11.14 39.83
CA LEU A 261 5.08 11.31 41.27
C LEU A 261 6.15 10.62 42.12
N GLU A 262 6.70 9.50 41.65
CA GLU A 262 7.77 8.76 42.34
C GLU A 262 9.13 9.45 42.21
N ASN A 263 9.41 10.11 41.08
CA ASN A 263 10.73 10.69 40.78
C ASN A 263 10.80 12.22 40.93
N HIS A 264 9.66 12.92 40.96
CA HIS A 264 9.59 14.39 41.04
C HIS A 264 8.67 14.84 42.18
N SER A 265 9.21 14.83 43.40
CA SER A 265 8.50 15.17 44.64
C SER A 265 7.93 16.60 44.68
N GLU A 266 8.45 17.50 43.85
CA GLU A 266 8.00 18.87 43.68
C GLU A 266 6.69 19.02 42.90
N ILE A 267 6.23 17.95 42.23
CA ILE A 267 5.00 17.95 41.44
C ILE A 267 3.87 17.32 42.24
N GLU A 268 2.87 18.12 42.57
CA GLU A 268 1.66 17.60 43.18
C GLU A 268 0.75 16.93 42.16
N ARG A 269 0.16 15.80 42.56
CA ARG A 269 -0.80 15.03 41.74
C ARG A 269 -1.96 15.87 41.20
N LYS A 270 -2.39 16.91 41.92
CA LYS A 270 -3.48 17.80 41.50
C LYS A 270 -3.15 18.61 40.24
N ASN A 271 -1.86 18.78 39.93
CA ASN A 271 -1.36 19.58 38.82
C ASN A 271 -1.14 18.76 37.53
N ILE A 272 -1.46 17.47 37.52
CA ILE A 272 -1.26 16.58 36.37
C ILE A 272 -2.61 16.28 35.73
N VAL A 273 -2.72 16.47 34.40
CA VAL A 273 -3.91 16.12 33.62
C VAL A 273 -3.54 15.28 32.41
N VAL A 274 -4.28 14.20 32.19
CA VAL A 274 -4.21 13.38 30.97
C VAL A 274 -5.37 13.77 30.06
N LEU A 275 -5.07 14.24 28.85
CA LEU A 275 -6.08 14.65 27.88
C LEU A 275 -6.95 13.47 27.43
N TYR A 276 -6.32 12.37 27.01
CA TYR A 276 -7.02 11.20 26.47
C TYR A 276 -6.54 9.91 27.13
N TYR A 277 -7.46 9.15 27.71
CA TYR A 277 -7.15 7.89 28.37
C TYR A 277 -7.88 6.71 27.72
N LEU A 278 -7.17 5.62 27.41
CA LEU A 278 -7.73 4.37 26.90
C LEU A 278 -7.12 3.16 27.60
N GLY A 279 -7.75 2.65 28.65
CA GLY A 279 -7.19 1.56 29.45
C GLY A 279 -8.27 0.73 30.14
N LYS A 280 -7.86 -0.38 30.76
CA LYS A 280 -8.77 -1.16 31.59
C LYS A 280 -9.20 -0.29 32.78
N ASP A 281 -10.50 -0.31 33.07
CA ASP A 281 -11.13 0.43 34.17
C ASP A 281 -10.54 -0.05 35.50
N ARG A 282 -9.42 0.55 35.92
CA ARG A 282 -8.73 0.28 37.17
C ARG A 282 -8.84 1.51 38.05
N SER A 283 -9.74 1.39 39.03
CA SER A 283 -9.85 2.17 40.26
C SER A 283 -9.91 3.70 40.09
N LEU A 284 -11.08 4.25 40.41
CA LEU A 284 -11.49 5.57 40.94
C LEU A 284 -10.42 6.65 41.29
N ASN A 285 -9.14 6.33 41.45
CA ASN A 285 -8.11 7.25 41.95
C ASN A 285 -7.51 8.22 40.91
N ILE A 286 -7.79 8.09 39.60
CA ILE A 286 -7.28 9.03 38.56
C ILE A 286 -8.38 9.67 37.71
N ALA A 287 -9.66 9.35 37.97
CA ALA A 287 -10.77 9.81 37.13
C ALA A 287 -10.88 11.35 37.09
N ASP A 288 -10.53 12.02 38.19
CA ASP A 288 -10.49 13.47 38.32
C ASP A 288 -9.29 14.12 37.60
N LYS A 289 -8.37 13.33 37.03
CA LYS A 289 -7.21 13.78 36.24
C LYS A 289 -7.34 13.51 34.75
N ILE A 290 -8.42 12.86 34.33
CA ILE A 290 -8.66 12.52 32.94
C ILE A 290 -9.64 13.54 32.35
N ALA A 291 -9.22 14.25 31.30
CA ALA A 291 -10.11 15.16 30.58
C ALA A 291 -11.11 14.38 29.70
N CYS A 292 -10.64 13.37 28.97
CA CYS A 292 -11.44 12.47 28.14
C CYS A 292 -11.07 11.00 28.39
N ASN A 293 -12.05 10.22 28.83
CA ASN A 293 -11.97 8.76 28.86
C ASN A 293 -12.53 8.20 27.55
N LEU A 294 -11.65 7.64 26.74
CA LEU A 294 -11.97 6.99 25.46
C LEU A 294 -12.42 5.54 25.63
N THR A 295 -12.42 4.99 26.84
CA THR A 295 -12.68 3.56 27.04
C THR A 295 -14.15 3.24 26.82
N PHE A 296 -14.43 2.28 25.92
CA PHE A 296 -15.77 1.73 25.73
C PHE A 296 -16.30 1.12 27.04
N SER A 297 -17.48 1.57 27.47
CA SER A 297 -18.16 1.06 28.67
C SER A 297 -19.68 1.25 28.54
N LYS A 298 -20.46 0.67 29.46
CA LYS A 298 -21.93 0.91 29.51
C LYS A 298 -22.27 2.40 29.63
N THR A 299 -21.43 3.18 30.30
CA THR A 299 -21.60 4.63 30.48
C THR A 299 -20.93 5.46 29.39
N ASN A 300 -20.12 4.84 28.51
CA ASN A 300 -19.50 5.47 27.34
C ASN A 300 -19.59 4.52 26.13
N PRO A 301 -20.78 4.37 25.53
CA PRO A 301 -21.00 3.43 24.42
C PRO A 301 -20.31 3.86 23.12
N ASN A 302 -19.95 5.13 23.00
CA ASN A 302 -19.20 5.67 21.86
C ASN A 302 -17.68 5.52 22.00
N GLY A 303 -17.21 4.92 23.10
CA GLY A 303 -15.79 4.71 23.36
C GLY A 303 -15.13 3.67 22.45
N ILE A 304 -13.81 3.64 22.51
CA ILE A 304 -12.92 2.72 21.80
C ILE A 304 -12.74 1.45 22.64
N ILE A 305 -12.88 0.30 22.01
CA ILE A 305 -12.58 -0.99 22.62
C ILE A 305 -11.07 -1.07 22.88
N SER A 306 -10.69 -1.32 24.13
CA SER A 306 -9.29 -1.49 24.51
C SER A 306 -8.64 -2.61 23.69
N TYR A 307 -7.40 -2.39 23.25
CA TYR A 307 -6.65 -3.34 22.44
C TYR A 307 -5.50 -3.99 23.23
N PRO A 308 -5.13 -5.24 22.91
CA PRO A 308 -4.05 -5.93 23.61
C PRO A 308 -2.69 -5.30 23.30
N THR A 309 -1.79 -5.34 24.29
CA THR A 309 -0.37 -5.02 24.10
C THR A 309 0.45 -6.22 24.52
N PHE A 310 1.48 -6.54 23.74
CA PHE A 310 2.30 -7.74 23.91
C PHE A 310 3.73 -7.37 24.31
N LYS A 311 4.42 -8.27 25.01
CA LYS A 311 5.88 -8.18 25.18
C LYS A 311 6.56 -8.68 23.91
N SER A 312 7.77 -8.19 23.62
CA SER A 312 8.53 -8.60 22.41
C SER A 312 8.66 -10.13 22.28
N GLU A 313 8.96 -10.81 23.39
CA GLU A 313 9.14 -12.27 23.47
C GLU A 313 7.87 -13.08 23.15
N ASP A 314 6.69 -12.51 23.40
CA ASP A 314 5.40 -13.18 23.28
C ASP A 314 4.42 -12.32 22.47
N CYS A 315 4.90 -11.82 21.33
CA CYS A 315 4.13 -10.97 20.44
C CYS A 315 3.47 -11.80 19.34
N GLU A 316 2.14 -11.96 19.43
CA GLU A 316 1.34 -12.62 18.38
C GLU A 316 1.55 -12.00 16.99
N PHE A 317 1.74 -10.67 16.92
CA PHE A 317 1.98 -10.00 15.65
C PHE A 317 3.31 -10.43 15.03
N CYS A 318 4.39 -10.48 15.83
CA CYS A 318 5.69 -10.99 15.38
C CYS A 318 5.58 -12.46 14.92
N GLN A 319 4.87 -13.30 15.68
CA GLN A 319 4.66 -14.72 15.36
C GLN A 319 3.89 -14.90 14.04
N ARG A 320 2.95 -13.99 13.73
CA ARG A 320 2.21 -13.96 12.45
C ARG A 320 2.97 -13.29 11.31
N GLY A 321 4.23 -12.89 11.53
CA GLY A 321 5.07 -12.28 10.52
C GLY A 321 4.86 -10.76 10.31
N SER A 322 4.23 -10.08 11.25
CA SER A 322 4.14 -8.62 11.22
C SER A 322 5.47 -8.00 11.66
N VAL A 323 5.95 -6.99 10.93
CA VAL A 323 7.23 -6.32 11.22
C VAL A 323 7.04 -5.26 12.33
N PRO A 324 7.82 -5.28 13.41
CA PRO A 324 7.78 -4.23 14.43
C PRO A 324 8.37 -2.91 13.88
N VAL A 325 7.64 -1.81 14.10
CA VAL A 325 8.02 -0.44 13.73
C VAL A 325 8.03 0.39 15.02
N GLU A 326 9.17 0.98 15.35
CA GLU A 326 9.29 1.78 16.56
C GLU A 326 8.59 3.13 16.41
N VAL A 327 7.80 3.51 17.42
CA VAL A 327 7.21 4.84 17.49
C VAL A 327 8.15 5.74 18.30
N LYS A 328 8.88 6.63 17.62
CA LYS A 328 9.90 7.51 18.21
C LYS A 328 9.62 9.01 18.02
N GLY A 329 10.17 9.81 18.92
CA GLY A 329 10.32 11.26 18.79
C GLY A 329 9.16 12.12 19.32
N TYR A 330 9.43 13.43 19.40
CA TYR A 330 8.59 14.48 19.98
C TYR A 330 7.18 14.59 19.39
N SER A 331 6.95 14.13 18.15
CA SER A 331 5.65 14.22 17.45
C SER A 331 5.08 12.85 17.07
N PHE A 332 5.60 11.77 17.66
CA PHE A 332 5.30 10.38 17.28
C PHE A 332 5.35 10.22 15.76
N LEU A 333 6.50 10.56 15.17
CA LEU A 333 6.73 10.40 13.73
C LEU A 333 7.01 8.92 13.47
N LEU A 334 6.41 8.39 12.41
CA LEU A 334 6.73 7.05 11.92
C LEU A 334 8.14 7.11 11.31
N GLU A 335 9.01 6.15 11.63
CA GLU A 335 10.39 6.08 11.13
C GLU A 335 10.48 6.24 9.61
N GLN A 336 11.68 6.58 9.13
CA GLN A 336 12.04 6.31 7.74
C GLN A 336 11.71 4.84 7.44
N PRO A 337 11.15 4.53 6.26
CA PRO A 337 10.71 3.18 5.98
C PRO A 337 11.87 2.20 6.18
N LYS A 338 11.65 1.14 6.96
CA LYS A 338 12.64 0.10 7.18
C LYS A 338 13.05 -0.49 5.83
N ILE A 339 14.34 -0.48 5.56
CA ILE A 339 14.88 -0.99 4.30
C ILE A 339 15.38 -2.41 4.54
N ASN A 340 14.74 -3.37 3.89
CA ASN A 340 15.19 -4.74 3.85
C ASN A 340 15.96 -4.96 2.54
N ARG A 341 17.17 -5.48 2.65
CA ARG A 341 18.04 -5.78 1.50
C ARG A 341 17.94 -7.27 1.16
N ILE A 342 17.65 -7.60 -0.10
CA ILE A 342 17.35 -8.97 -0.54
C ILE A 342 18.46 -9.46 -1.48
N LEU A 343 19.27 -10.40 -1.01
CA LEU A 343 20.21 -11.19 -1.81
C LEU A 343 19.57 -12.49 -2.26
N PHE A 344 19.65 -12.83 -3.55
CA PHE A 344 19.10 -14.09 -4.07
C PHE A 344 19.85 -15.33 -3.56
N ASN A 345 19.10 -16.39 -3.30
CA ASN A 345 19.57 -17.68 -2.80
C ASN A 345 18.97 -18.82 -3.62
N ILE A 346 19.69 -19.94 -3.70
CA ILE A 346 19.31 -21.19 -4.38
C ILE A 346 17.97 -21.76 -3.85
N LYS A 347 17.53 -21.33 -2.65
CA LYS A 347 16.24 -21.72 -2.05
C LYS A 347 15.06 -20.82 -2.42
N ASP A 348 15.27 -19.70 -3.11
CA ASP A 348 14.20 -18.78 -3.54
C ASP A 348 13.35 -19.29 -4.72
N PRO A 349 13.91 -20.01 -5.74
CA PRO A 349 13.10 -20.60 -6.79
C PRO A 349 12.12 -21.67 -6.28
N ASP A 350 11.01 -21.85 -6.99
CA ASP A 350 10.12 -22.99 -6.76
C ASP A 350 10.82 -24.31 -7.10
N ARG A 351 10.55 -25.37 -6.32
CA ARG A 351 11.23 -26.68 -6.41
C ARG A 351 11.18 -27.35 -7.80
N GLY A 352 10.25 -26.96 -8.66
CA GLY A 352 10.08 -27.51 -10.01
C GLY A 352 10.67 -26.66 -11.14
N LEU A 353 11.20 -25.46 -10.85
CA LEU A 353 11.58 -24.50 -11.90
C LEU A 353 12.69 -25.04 -12.81
N SER A 354 13.79 -25.54 -12.24
CA SER A 354 14.93 -26.04 -13.01
C SER A 354 14.52 -27.21 -13.91
N LYS A 355 13.80 -28.20 -13.36
CA LYS A 355 13.28 -29.35 -14.10
C LYS A 355 12.34 -28.96 -15.23
N PHE A 356 11.49 -27.95 -15.00
CA PHE A 356 10.60 -27.44 -16.05
C PHE A 356 11.38 -26.81 -17.20
N VAL A 357 12.42 -26.02 -16.90
CA VAL A 357 13.30 -25.44 -17.94
C VAL A 357 14.06 -26.55 -18.66
N GLU A 358 14.61 -27.53 -17.95
CA GLU A 358 15.31 -28.68 -18.55
C GLU A 358 14.42 -29.46 -19.52
N GLN A 359 13.18 -29.74 -19.11
CA GLN A 359 12.21 -30.51 -19.90
C GLN A 359 11.86 -29.83 -21.23
N PHE A 360 11.87 -28.49 -21.26
CA PHE A 360 11.42 -27.72 -22.40
C PHE A 360 12.49 -26.85 -23.07
N LYS A 361 13.76 -26.99 -22.68
CA LYS A 361 14.86 -26.17 -23.19
C LYS A 361 14.96 -26.20 -24.71
N SER A 362 15.46 -25.12 -25.29
CA SER A 362 15.89 -25.11 -26.68
C SER A 362 17.00 -26.11 -26.95
N GLN A 363 17.11 -26.52 -28.22
CA GLN A 363 18.26 -27.27 -28.72
C GLN A 363 19.03 -26.34 -29.65
N LYS A 364 20.33 -26.13 -29.37
CA LYS A 364 21.16 -25.17 -30.13
C LYS A 364 20.51 -23.78 -30.26
N LYS A 365 19.89 -23.28 -29.19
CA LYS A 365 19.20 -21.96 -29.14
C LYS A 365 18.04 -21.78 -30.13
N SER A 366 17.49 -22.89 -30.63
CA SER A 366 16.35 -22.88 -31.54
C SER A 366 15.12 -23.51 -30.89
N ASN A 367 13.93 -23.15 -31.38
CA ASN A 367 12.66 -23.78 -31.01
C ASN A 367 12.40 -23.77 -29.48
N THR A 368 12.72 -22.68 -28.80
CA THR A 368 12.33 -22.53 -27.38
C THR A 368 10.84 -22.26 -27.26
N ILE A 369 10.24 -22.78 -26.20
CA ILE A 369 8.85 -22.50 -25.83
C ILE A 369 8.75 -21.25 -24.94
N LEU A 370 9.83 -20.87 -24.26
CA LEU A 370 9.85 -19.77 -23.30
C LEU A 370 10.26 -18.51 -24.03
N LYS A 371 9.28 -17.76 -24.51
CA LYS A 371 9.48 -16.52 -25.26
C LYS A 371 9.02 -15.33 -24.46
N VAL A 372 9.29 -14.14 -24.98
CA VAL A 372 8.89 -12.87 -24.35
C VAL A 372 8.16 -11.96 -25.34
N HIS A 373 7.45 -10.97 -24.81
CA HIS A 373 6.79 -9.91 -25.58
C HIS A 373 5.76 -10.41 -26.61
N TYR A 374 4.94 -11.40 -26.25
CA TYR A 374 3.88 -11.89 -27.12
C TYR A 374 2.57 -12.16 -26.39
N LYS A 375 1.47 -11.96 -27.11
CA LYS A 375 0.12 -12.35 -26.72
C LYS A 375 -0.73 -12.42 -27.99
N GLU A 376 -1.43 -13.53 -28.15
CA GLU A 376 -2.32 -13.76 -29.28
C GLU A 376 -3.55 -12.85 -29.18
N ASN A 377 -4.02 -12.34 -30.33
CA ASN A 377 -5.25 -11.54 -30.47
C ASN A 377 -5.36 -10.33 -29.51
N SER A 378 -4.23 -9.66 -29.22
CA SER A 378 -4.18 -8.55 -28.27
C SER A 378 -3.04 -7.57 -28.60
N ASN A 379 -3.31 -6.28 -28.41
CA ASN A 379 -2.28 -5.22 -28.49
C ASN A 379 -1.36 -5.26 -27.27
N ASP A 380 -1.90 -5.57 -26.09
CA ASP A 380 -1.10 -5.87 -24.89
C ASP A 380 -0.24 -7.11 -25.14
N LYS A 381 1.00 -7.11 -24.64
CA LYS A 381 1.96 -8.22 -24.77
C LYS A 381 2.39 -8.72 -23.40
N TYR A 382 2.43 -10.04 -23.21
CA TYR A 382 2.90 -10.58 -21.94
C TYR A 382 4.40 -10.39 -21.78
N GLU A 383 4.82 -10.22 -20.52
CA GLU A 383 6.23 -10.23 -20.15
C GLU A 383 6.89 -11.56 -20.53
N ILE A 384 6.24 -12.66 -20.12
CA ILE A 384 6.62 -14.03 -20.47
C ILE A 384 5.52 -14.60 -21.36
N TYR A 385 5.86 -15.42 -22.34
CA TYR A 385 4.93 -16.18 -23.16
C TYR A 385 5.42 -17.64 -23.26
N ILE A 386 4.50 -18.58 -23.11
CA ILE A 386 4.78 -20.01 -23.27
C ILE A 386 4.11 -20.45 -24.58
N ASP A 387 4.93 -20.79 -25.58
CA ASP A 387 4.48 -21.19 -26.90
C ASP A 387 4.06 -22.68 -26.90
N TYR A 388 2.84 -22.93 -26.44
CA TYR A 388 2.33 -24.31 -26.32
C TYR A 388 2.17 -25.02 -27.67
N SER A 389 2.04 -24.27 -28.78
CA SER A 389 2.06 -24.88 -30.12
C SER A 389 3.39 -25.56 -30.42
N GLU A 390 4.52 -24.97 -29.98
CA GLU A 390 5.84 -25.60 -30.13
C GLU A 390 5.98 -26.87 -29.27
N ILE A 391 5.33 -26.90 -28.09
CA ILE A 391 5.26 -28.13 -27.28
C ILE A 391 4.54 -29.24 -28.04
N LEU A 392 3.38 -28.96 -28.64
CA LEU A 392 2.61 -29.94 -29.39
C LEU A 392 3.38 -30.44 -30.64
N ASN A 393 4.03 -29.55 -31.36
CA ASN A 393 4.90 -29.91 -32.49
C ASN A 393 6.05 -30.81 -32.02
N GLY A 394 6.70 -30.46 -30.90
CA GLY A 394 7.75 -31.28 -30.31
C GLY A 394 7.25 -32.63 -29.81
N VAL A 395 6.01 -32.72 -29.31
CA VAL A 395 5.36 -33.99 -28.93
C VAL A 395 5.15 -34.88 -30.14
N GLN A 396 4.72 -34.33 -31.28
CA GLN A 396 4.54 -35.08 -32.53
C GLN A 396 5.88 -35.55 -33.12
N ASN A 397 6.95 -34.76 -32.95
CA ASN A 397 8.29 -35.04 -33.44
C ASN A 397 9.21 -35.76 -32.42
N ASN A 398 8.65 -36.34 -31.35
CA ASN A 398 9.41 -37.04 -30.29
C ASN A 398 10.49 -36.21 -29.56
N ARG A 399 10.40 -34.88 -29.59
CA ARG A 399 11.33 -34.00 -28.85
C ARG A 399 11.05 -33.99 -27.34
N TYR A 400 9.78 -34.03 -26.96
CA TYR A 400 9.34 -33.93 -25.56
C TYR A 400 8.74 -35.25 -25.07
N GLU A 401 9.48 -36.36 -25.15
CA GLU A 401 8.97 -37.72 -24.87
C GLU A 401 8.39 -37.87 -23.46
N SER A 402 9.09 -37.36 -22.44
CA SER A 402 8.61 -37.39 -21.04
C SER A 402 7.27 -36.65 -20.89
N TYR A 403 7.16 -35.47 -21.48
CA TYR A 403 5.90 -34.71 -21.47
C TYR A 403 4.80 -35.41 -22.28
N ARG A 404 5.13 -36.01 -23.43
CA ARG A 404 4.18 -36.80 -24.24
C ARG A 404 3.62 -37.97 -23.44
N ALA A 405 4.46 -38.71 -22.74
CA ALA A 405 4.04 -39.82 -21.89
C ALA A 405 3.09 -39.34 -20.79
N LYS A 406 3.44 -38.25 -20.10
CA LYS A 406 2.61 -37.63 -19.07
C LYS A 406 1.27 -37.12 -19.62
N LEU A 407 1.29 -36.39 -20.74
CA LEU A 407 0.10 -35.87 -21.41
C LEU A 407 -0.85 -37.01 -21.81
N ASN A 408 -0.32 -38.07 -22.44
CA ASN A 408 -1.11 -39.22 -22.84
C ASN A 408 -1.70 -39.97 -21.64
N ALA A 409 -0.93 -40.13 -20.55
CA ALA A 409 -1.41 -40.75 -19.32
C ALA A 409 -2.60 -39.96 -18.73
N TYR A 410 -2.49 -38.63 -18.69
CA TYR A 410 -3.57 -37.77 -18.17
C TYR A 410 -4.81 -37.81 -19.06
N ILE A 411 -4.63 -37.82 -20.39
CA ILE A 411 -5.73 -37.97 -21.36
C ILE A 411 -6.46 -39.30 -21.12
N ASN A 412 -5.73 -40.41 -21.02
CA ASN A 412 -6.30 -41.74 -20.81
C ASN A 412 -6.97 -41.89 -19.44
N GLN A 413 -6.42 -41.27 -18.40
CA GLN A 413 -6.93 -41.38 -17.03
C GLN A 413 -8.20 -40.55 -16.81
N TYR A 414 -8.26 -39.32 -17.36
CA TYR A 414 -9.26 -38.34 -16.94
C TYR A 414 -10.34 -38.03 -17.96
N ILE A 415 -10.18 -38.43 -19.23
CA ILE A 415 -11.19 -38.18 -20.26
C ILE A 415 -12.11 -39.39 -20.39
N PRO A 416 -13.38 -39.27 -19.94
CA PRO A 416 -14.28 -40.42 -19.91
C PRO A 416 -14.78 -40.76 -21.32
N SER A 417 -15.10 -42.03 -21.53
CA SER A 417 -15.62 -42.55 -22.81
C SER A 417 -17.06 -42.12 -23.12
N ASN A 418 -17.71 -41.36 -22.23
CA ASN A 418 -19.01 -40.72 -22.45
C ASN A 418 -18.90 -39.21 -22.76
N THR A 419 -17.72 -38.73 -23.15
CA THR A 419 -17.52 -37.32 -23.53
C THR A 419 -18.34 -37.01 -24.78
N LYS A 420 -19.20 -35.98 -24.69
CA LYS A 420 -20.05 -35.52 -25.80
C LYS A 420 -19.44 -34.35 -26.55
N TYR A 421 -18.76 -33.48 -25.81
CA TYR A 421 -18.24 -32.22 -26.35
C TYR A 421 -16.81 -31.98 -25.89
N ILE A 422 -15.98 -31.47 -26.81
CA ILE A 422 -14.65 -30.92 -26.51
C ILE A 422 -14.69 -29.44 -26.87
N VAL A 423 -14.75 -28.58 -25.86
CA VAL A 423 -14.75 -27.12 -26.00
C VAL A 423 -13.33 -26.60 -25.88
N HIS A 424 -12.80 -25.93 -26.89
CA HIS A 424 -11.46 -25.32 -26.79
C HIS A 424 -11.55 -23.80 -26.61
N LEU A 425 -10.55 -23.20 -25.95
CA LEU A 425 -10.40 -21.74 -25.91
C LEU A 425 -10.06 -21.16 -27.30
N GLU A 426 -10.27 -19.85 -27.47
CA GLU A 426 -10.09 -19.12 -28.74
C GLU A 426 -8.62 -18.94 -29.22
N ASP A 427 -7.67 -19.69 -28.67
CA ASP A 427 -6.27 -19.68 -29.10
C ASP A 427 -5.91 -20.90 -29.95
N THR A 428 -4.95 -20.71 -30.87
CA THR A 428 -4.52 -21.76 -31.80
C THR A 428 -4.04 -23.02 -31.08
N ALA A 429 -3.25 -22.85 -30.02
CA ALA A 429 -2.68 -23.97 -29.27
C ALA A 429 -3.76 -24.78 -28.52
N SER A 430 -4.82 -24.15 -27.99
CA SER A 430 -5.93 -24.85 -27.33
C SER A 430 -6.73 -25.69 -28.31
N LYS A 431 -6.94 -25.18 -29.52
CA LYS A 431 -7.57 -25.93 -30.62
C LYS A 431 -6.73 -27.14 -31.01
N ASP A 432 -5.42 -26.98 -31.13
CA ASP A 432 -4.50 -28.06 -31.47
C ASP A 432 -4.43 -29.12 -30.37
N LEU A 433 -4.42 -28.71 -29.09
CA LEU A 433 -4.51 -29.62 -27.96
C LEU A 433 -5.84 -30.40 -27.97
N ALA A 434 -6.96 -29.74 -28.28
CA ALA A 434 -8.25 -30.41 -28.42
C ALA A 434 -8.26 -31.43 -29.57
N ASN A 435 -7.61 -31.13 -30.69
CA ASN A 435 -7.43 -32.08 -31.78
C ASN A 435 -6.57 -33.29 -31.36
N TYR A 436 -5.49 -33.03 -30.63
CA TYR A 436 -4.60 -34.09 -30.12
C TYR A 436 -5.32 -34.99 -29.11
N ILE A 437 -6.13 -34.41 -28.22
CA ILE A 437 -6.99 -35.17 -27.31
C ILE A 437 -7.97 -36.05 -28.09
N LEU A 438 -8.67 -35.47 -29.09
CA LEU A 438 -9.65 -36.18 -29.88
C LEU A 438 -9.03 -37.37 -30.63
N SER A 439 -7.84 -37.22 -31.21
CA SER A 439 -7.16 -38.31 -31.94
C SER A 439 -6.71 -39.48 -31.06
N ILE A 440 -6.52 -39.25 -29.76
CA ILE A 440 -6.22 -40.30 -28.79
C ILE A 440 -7.51 -41.03 -28.40
N VAL A 441 -8.55 -40.28 -28.03
CA VAL A 441 -9.76 -40.88 -27.46
C VAL A 441 -10.74 -41.41 -28.51
N GLU A 442 -10.67 -40.97 -29.77
CA GLU A 442 -11.63 -41.36 -30.82
C GLU A 442 -11.71 -42.87 -31.03
N LYS A 443 -10.62 -43.60 -30.74
CA LYS A 443 -10.54 -45.06 -30.83
C LYS A 443 -11.49 -45.77 -29.87
N ASN A 444 -11.90 -45.08 -28.81
CA ASN A 444 -12.83 -45.60 -27.79
C ASN A 444 -14.31 -45.38 -28.19
N TYR A 445 -14.59 -44.71 -29.30
CA TYR A 445 -15.95 -44.35 -29.73
C TYR A 445 -16.35 -45.02 -31.04
N LEU A 446 -17.62 -45.44 -31.12
CA LEU A 446 -18.27 -45.71 -32.41
C LEU A 446 -18.37 -44.40 -33.21
N GLN A 447 -18.26 -44.45 -34.54
CA GLN A 447 -18.25 -43.26 -35.41
C GLN A 447 -19.38 -42.26 -35.10
N LYS A 448 -20.60 -42.75 -34.89
CA LYS A 448 -21.79 -41.93 -34.59
C LYS A 448 -21.77 -41.22 -33.22
N ASN A 449 -20.91 -41.65 -32.31
CA ASN A 449 -20.87 -41.19 -30.92
C ASN A 449 -19.60 -40.39 -30.60
N ARG A 450 -18.79 -40.04 -31.60
CA ARG A 450 -17.55 -39.29 -31.40
C ARG A 450 -17.84 -37.91 -30.77
N PRO A 451 -17.00 -37.42 -29.85
CA PRO A 451 -17.18 -36.10 -29.25
C PRO A 451 -17.18 -34.99 -30.32
N LYS A 452 -18.13 -34.06 -30.24
CA LYS A 452 -18.17 -32.87 -31.11
C LYS A 452 -17.23 -31.80 -30.56
N LYS A 453 -16.30 -31.34 -31.40
CA LYS A 453 -15.41 -30.22 -31.06
C LYS A 453 -16.12 -28.88 -31.28
N ILE A 454 -16.03 -27.97 -30.33
CA ILE A 454 -16.71 -26.66 -30.35
C ILE A 454 -15.74 -25.57 -29.87
N ALA A 455 -15.79 -24.38 -30.48
CA ALA A 455 -15.05 -23.21 -30.02
C ALA A 455 -15.75 -22.55 -28.81
N GLN A 456 -15.01 -21.77 -28.02
CA GLN A 456 -15.55 -21.12 -26.82
C GLN A 456 -16.69 -20.13 -27.15
N ASP A 457 -16.69 -19.51 -28.32
CA ASP A 457 -17.75 -18.61 -28.80
C ASP A 457 -19.01 -19.34 -29.30
N GLN A 458 -18.92 -20.64 -29.55
CA GLN A 458 -19.97 -21.49 -30.13
C GLN A 458 -20.68 -22.38 -29.10
N LEU A 459 -20.67 -22.01 -27.82
CA LEU A 459 -21.31 -22.77 -26.75
C LEU A 459 -22.82 -22.97 -26.93
N ASN A 460 -23.47 -22.17 -27.78
CA ASN A 460 -24.87 -22.33 -28.17
C ASN A 460 -25.14 -23.59 -29.02
N GLN A 461 -24.11 -24.21 -29.59
CA GLN A 461 -24.23 -25.47 -30.33
C GLN A 461 -24.31 -26.71 -29.44
N ILE A 462 -24.14 -26.55 -28.12
CA ILE A 462 -24.31 -27.61 -27.14
C ILE A 462 -25.80 -27.83 -26.95
N ASP A 463 -26.26 -29.06 -27.06
CA ASP A 463 -27.65 -29.41 -26.79
C ASP A 463 -27.89 -29.49 -25.27
N LYS A 464 -28.95 -28.81 -24.80
CA LYS A 464 -29.34 -28.78 -23.38
C LYS A 464 -29.82 -30.14 -22.87
N GLY A 465 -30.34 -30.99 -23.75
CA GLY A 465 -30.79 -32.34 -23.40
C GLY A 465 -29.67 -33.38 -23.34
N SER A 466 -28.44 -33.03 -23.76
CA SER A 466 -27.33 -33.97 -23.82
C SER A 466 -26.81 -34.38 -22.45
N GLU A 467 -26.65 -35.68 -22.24
CA GLU A 467 -26.08 -36.28 -21.03
C GLU A 467 -24.67 -36.82 -21.29
N GLY A 468 -23.74 -36.58 -20.35
CA GLY A 468 -22.37 -37.05 -20.43
C GLY A 468 -21.36 -36.04 -19.91
N ALA A 469 -20.15 -36.03 -20.49
CA ALA A 469 -19.10 -35.09 -20.13
C ALA A 469 -18.82 -34.04 -21.22
N VAL A 470 -18.45 -32.83 -20.79
CA VAL A 470 -17.89 -31.77 -21.63
C VAL A 470 -16.48 -31.45 -21.17
N VAL A 471 -15.51 -31.62 -22.07
CA VAL A 471 -14.10 -31.35 -21.80
C VAL A 471 -13.77 -29.94 -22.28
N VAL A 472 -13.45 -29.04 -21.37
CA VAL A 472 -12.99 -27.68 -21.65
C VAL A 472 -11.47 -27.67 -21.71
N VAL A 473 -10.91 -27.45 -22.89
CA VAL A 473 -9.49 -27.57 -23.20
C VAL A 473 -8.83 -26.19 -23.25
N GLY A 474 -7.80 -26.00 -22.41
CA GLY A 474 -6.92 -24.82 -22.45
C GLY A 474 -5.46 -25.22 -22.60
N SER A 475 -4.74 -24.65 -23.55
CA SER A 475 -3.31 -24.89 -23.76
C SER A 475 -2.47 -24.34 -22.61
N CYS A 476 -2.59 -23.04 -22.35
CA CYS A 476 -1.89 -22.34 -21.29
C CYS A 476 -2.80 -21.30 -20.63
N ILE A 477 -3.05 -21.41 -19.32
CA ILE A 477 -3.92 -20.47 -18.60
C ILE A 477 -3.13 -19.57 -17.65
N THR A 478 -3.55 -18.32 -17.54
CA THR A 478 -2.88 -17.31 -16.69
C THR A 478 -3.74 -16.89 -15.50
N ASN A 479 -4.91 -16.33 -15.76
CA ASN A 479 -5.83 -15.82 -14.73
C ASN A 479 -7.16 -16.60 -14.64
N GLY A 480 -7.40 -17.56 -15.54
CA GLY A 480 -8.60 -18.39 -15.56
C GLY A 480 -9.90 -17.68 -15.97
N LYS A 481 -9.87 -16.44 -16.46
CA LYS A 481 -11.09 -15.68 -16.82
C LYS A 481 -11.95 -16.39 -17.87
N ASN A 482 -11.34 -16.94 -18.91
CA ASN A 482 -12.07 -17.68 -19.95
C ASN A 482 -12.69 -18.97 -19.39
N LEU A 483 -11.98 -19.68 -18.49
CA LEU A 483 -12.53 -20.86 -17.83
C LEU A 483 -13.73 -20.52 -16.93
N LEU A 484 -13.65 -19.42 -16.18
CA LEU A 484 -14.76 -18.92 -15.37
C LEU A 484 -15.95 -18.47 -16.22
N TYR A 485 -15.70 -17.87 -17.40
CA TYR A 485 -16.74 -17.54 -18.36
C TYR A 485 -17.46 -18.80 -18.87
N ILE A 486 -16.70 -19.80 -19.31
CA ILE A 486 -17.23 -21.08 -19.78
C ILE A 486 -18.00 -21.79 -18.64
N SER A 487 -17.46 -21.78 -17.42
CA SER A 487 -18.15 -22.31 -16.22
C SER A 487 -19.54 -21.72 -16.03
N ARG A 488 -19.67 -20.40 -16.18
CA ARG A 488 -20.97 -19.70 -16.07
C ARG A 488 -21.91 -20.05 -17.22
N ALA A 489 -21.39 -20.09 -18.44
CA ALA A 489 -22.18 -20.43 -19.63
C ALA A 489 -22.70 -21.88 -19.58
N LEU A 490 -21.86 -22.81 -19.11
CA LEU A 490 -22.21 -24.23 -19.01
C LEU A 490 -23.11 -24.57 -17.82
N ARG A 491 -23.35 -23.63 -16.90
CA ARG A 491 -24.27 -23.84 -15.75
C ARG A 491 -25.69 -24.22 -16.18
N ASN A 492 -26.12 -23.76 -17.36
CA ASN A 492 -27.45 -24.07 -17.90
C ASN A 492 -27.61 -25.50 -18.44
N TYR A 493 -26.55 -26.33 -18.38
CA TYR A 493 -26.50 -27.68 -18.93
C TYR A 493 -26.31 -28.71 -17.82
N HIS A 494 -27.37 -28.98 -17.05
CA HIS A 494 -27.28 -29.70 -15.77
C HIS A 494 -26.90 -31.19 -15.92
N SER A 495 -27.16 -31.77 -17.09
CA SER A 495 -26.85 -33.17 -17.42
C SER A 495 -25.42 -33.38 -17.92
N LEU A 496 -24.65 -32.30 -18.12
CA LEU A 496 -23.25 -32.36 -18.54
C LEU A 496 -22.29 -32.16 -17.35
N ARG A 497 -21.32 -33.05 -17.23
CA ARG A 497 -20.21 -32.92 -16.26
C ARG A 497 -19.02 -32.22 -16.91
N ILE A 498 -18.58 -31.13 -16.28
CA ILE A 498 -17.51 -30.29 -16.83
C ILE A 498 -16.16 -30.83 -16.36
N ILE A 499 -15.25 -31.02 -17.32
CA ILE A 499 -13.88 -31.41 -17.09
C ILE A 499 -12.99 -30.34 -17.71
N TYR A 500 -12.28 -29.58 -16.89
CA TYR A 500 -11.26 -28.65 -17.36
C TYR A 500 -9.95 -29.40 -17.57
N PHE A 501 -9.49 -29.48 -18.81
CA PHE A 501 -8.22 -30.09 -19.18
C PHE A 501 -7.24 -29.01 -19.64
N VAL A 502 -6.19 -28.77 -18.85
CA VAL A 502 -5.25 -27.68 -19.07
C VAL A 502 -3.84 -28.23 -19.26
N GLY A 503 -3.18 -27.85 -20.36
CA GLY A 503 -1.79 -28.23 -20.62
C GLY A 503 -0.84 -27.64 -19.58
N ILE A 504 -0.70 -26.31 -19.57
CA ILE A 504 0.15 -25.60 -18.60
C ILE A 504 -0.67 -24.55 -17.83
N THR A 505 -0.59 -24.58 -16.50
CA THR A 505 -1.09 -23.48 -15.67
C THR A 505 0.06 -22.54 -15.31
N ARG A 506 -0.07 -21.27 -15.73
CA ARG A 506 0.93 -20.20 -15.53
C ARG A 506 0.38 -19.07 -14.66
N THR A 507 0.09 -19.41 -13.40
CA THR A 507 -0.54 -18.51 -12.42
C THR A 507 0.48 -17.68 -11.63
N LYS A 508 0.03 -16.67 -10.88
CA LYS A 508 0.95 -15.83 -10.08
C LYS A 508 1.67 -16.59 -8.96
N ASN A 509 0.95 -17.50 -8.30
CA ASN A 509 1.42 -18.33 -7.19
C ASN A 509 0.47 -19.53 -7.01
N LYS A 510 0.88 -20.48 -6.16
CA LYS A 510 0.11 -21.69 -5.87
C LYS A 510 -1.26 -21.39 -5.25
N GLU A 511 -1.31 -20.48 -4.29
CA GLU A 511 -2.55 -20.08 -3.61
C GLU A 511 -3.63 -19.60 -4.58
N PHE A 512 -3.24 -18.79 -5.57
CA PHE A 512 -4.16 -18.33 -6.62
C PHE A 512 -4.68 -19.47 -7.48
N LEU A 513 -3.80 -20.41 -7.87
CA LEU A 513 -4.20 -21.59 -8.62
C LEU A 513 -5.20 -22.44 -7.83
N ASP A 514 -4.93 -22.68 -6.55
CA ASP A 514 -5.79 -23.47 -5.67
C ASP A 514 -7.17 -22.79 -5.50
N ASN A 515 -7.21 -21.46 -5.37
CA ASN A 515 -8.45 -20.70 -5.33
C ASN A 515 -9.21 -20.73 -6.66
N LEU A 516 -8.51 -20.66 -7.80
CA LEU A 516 -9.12 -20.79 -9.13
C LEU A 516 -9.76 -22.18 -9.29
N LYS A 517 -9.05 -23.25 -8.88
CA LYS A 517 -9.55 -24.62 -8.90
C LYS A 517 -10.81 -24.76 -8.06
N LYS A 518 -10.79 -24.29 -6.81
CA LYS A 518 -11.97 -24.33 -5.92
C LYS A 518 -13.19 -23.68 -6.58
N ASN A 519 -13.01 -22.49 -7.17
CA ASN A 519 -14.10 -21.77 -7.85
C ASN A 519 -14.64 -22.51 -9.08
N LEU A 520 -13.78 -23.17 -9.86
CA LEU A 520 -14.19 -23.90 -11.07
C LEU A 520 -14.83 -25.25 -10.76
N LYS A 521 -14.43 -25.90 -9.65
CA LYS A 521 -14.95 -27.21 -9.24
C LYS A 521 -16.25 -27.13 -8.43
N GLN A 522 -16.59 -25.96 -7.90
CA GLN A 522 -17.81 -25.75 -7.12
C GLN A 522 -19.06 -25.77 -8.01
N GLY A 523 -20.06 -26.57 -7.60
CA GLY A 523 -21.34 -26.67 -8.29
C GLY A 523 -22.41 -27.36 -7.43
N THR A 524 -23.41 -27.94 -8.08
CA THR A 524 -24.61 -28.53 -7.46
C THR A 524 -24.32 -29.61 -6.42
N TYR A 525 -23.20 -30.32 -6.54
CA TYR A 525 -22.79 -31.44 -5.67
C TYR A 525 -21.57 -31.08 -4.81
N GLY A 526 -21.31 -29.80 -4.58
CA GLY A 526 -20.19 -29.33 -3.78
C GLY A 526 -18.88 -29.17 -4.57
N SER A 527 -17.75 -29.32 -3.88
CA SER A 527 -16.40 -28.98 -4.36
C SER A 527 -15.83 -29.89 -5.45
N GLU A 528 -16.49 -31.00 -5.77
CA GLU A 528 -16.10 -31.97 -6.79
C GLU A 528 -17.18 -32.08 -7.90
N SER A 529 -17.99 -31.04 -8.09
CA SER A 529 -19.04 -31.04 -9.12
C SER A 529 -18.47 -31.02 -10.55
N SER A 530 -17.25 -30.52 -10.70
CA SER A 530 -16.46 -30.50 -11.93
C SER A 530 -15.03 -30.93 -11.62
N THR A 531 -14.34 -31.45 -12.63
CA THR A 531 -12.93 -31.87 -12.52
C THR A 531 -12.02 -30.81 -13.13
N PHE A 532 -10.89 -30.52 -12.48
CA PHE A 532 -9.85 -29.66 -13.02
C PHE A 532 -8.53 -30.43 -13.09
N ILE A 533 -7.95 -30.51 -14.28
CA ILE A 533 -6.75 -31.28 -14.59
C ILE A 533 -5.72 -30.30 -15.16
N GLU A 534 -4.56 -30.21 -14.52
CA GLU A 534 -3.39 -29.56 -15.09
C GLU A 534 -2.28 -30.57 -15.35
N VAL A 535 -1.71 -30.58 -16.56
CA VAL A 535 -0.60 -31.46 -16.89
C VAL A 535 0.70 -30.93 -16.26
N GLU A 536 0.95 -29.62 -16.40
CA GLU A 536 2.07 -28.94 -15.74
C GLU A 536 1.63 -27.63 -15.09
N SER A 537 2.35 -27.22 -14.04
CA SER A 537 2.10 -25.98 -13.34
C SER A 537 3.38 -25.22 -13.06
N ILE A 538 3.37 -23.92 -13.34
CA ILE A 538 4.49 -23.02 -13.07
C ILE A 538 3.99 -21.65 -12.61
N PHE A 539 4.80 -20.96 -11.82
CA PHE A 539 4.41 -19.69 -11.21
C PHE A 539 5.28 -18.54 -11.71
N CYS A 540 4.66 -17.59 -12.42
CA CYS A 540 5.36 -16.42 -12.93
C CYS A 540 4.45 -15.19 -12.95
N GLU A 541 5.07 -14.04 -13.20
CA GLU A 541 4.35 -12.79 -13.31
C GLU A 541 3.41 -12.79 -14.53
N ASN A 542 2.20 -12.25 -14.36
CA ASN A 542 1.14 -12.22 -15.37
C ASN A 542 0.91 -10.84 -15.98
N THR A 543 1.94 -9.99 -15.97
CA THR A 543 1.90 -8.62 -16.48
C THR A 543 1.75 -8.60 -18.01
N SER A 544 0.74 -7.87 -18.51
CA SER A 544 0.46 -7.74 -19.95
C SER A 544 0.33 -6.29 -20.46
N LYS A 545 0.02 -5.33 -19.58
CA LYS A 545 -0.28 -3.94 -19.98
C LYS A 545 0.98 -3.08 -20.18
N LYS A 546 2.08 -3.41 -19.50
CA LYS A 546 3.35 -2.69 -19.54
C LYS A 546 4.50 -3.67 -19.42
N SER A 547 4.81 -4.35 -20.52
CA SER A 547 5.97 -5.24 -20.56
C SER A 547 7.28 -4.43 -20.60
N SER A 548 8.40 -5.02 -20.18
CA SER A 548 9.73 -4.39 -20.24
C SER A 548 10.07 -3.93 -21.65
N TRP A 549 9.68 -4.70 -22.67
CA TRP A 549 9.90 -4.38 -24.08
C TRP A 549 8.96 -3.28 -24.59
N SER A 550 7.71 -3.23 -24.12
CA SER A 550 6.80 -2.12 -24.43
C SER A 550 7.33 -0.79 -23.88
N ILE A 551 7.87 -0.81 -22.65
CA ILE A 551 8.52 0.35 -22.02
C ILE A 551 9.78 0.75 -22.80
N GLU A 552 10.55 -0.24 -23.25
CA GLU A 552 11.73 -0.01 -24.08
C GLU A 552 11.40 0.63 -25.44
N ILE A 553 10.35 0.20 -26.14
CA ILE A 553 9.94 0.82 -27.41
C ILE A 553 9.67 2.32 -27.22
N GLU A 554 8.95 2.69 -26.16
CA GLU A 554 8.68 4.10 -25.86
C GLU A 554 9.95 4.87 -25.49
N PHE A 555 10.83 4.27 -24.69
CA PHE A 555 12.15 4.82 -24.40
C PHE A 555 12.99 5.04 -25.67
N LEU A 556 13.05 4.05 -26.57
CA LEU A 556 13.81 4.11 -27.81
C LEU A 556 13.31 5.23 -28.72
N LYS A 557 11.99 5.46 -28.80
CA LYS A 557 11.42 6.57 -29.57
C LYS A 557 11.91 7.93 -29.04
N ASP A 558 11.84 8.15 -27.72
CA ASP A 558 12.34 9.39 -27.09
C ASP A 558 13.86 9.53 -27.26
N PHE A 559 14.60 8.45 -27.01
CA PHE A 559 16.06 8.50 -27.07
C PHE A 559 16.58 8.77 -28.49
N ILE A 560 15.99 8.13 -29.52
CA ILE A 560 16.33 8.41 -30.92
C ILE A 560 16.00 9.86 -31.28
N SER A 561 14.85 10.39 -30.84
CA SER A 561 14.49 11.79 -31.08
C SER A 561 15.47 12.76 -30.41
N TYR A 562 15.84 12.49 -29.16
CA TYR A 562 16.85 13.25 -28.44
C TYR A 562 18.19 13.29 -29.18
N LEU A 563 18.67 12.15 -29.68
CA LEU A 563 19.93 12.09 -30.42
C LEU A 563 19.89 12.86 -31.74
N LYS A 564 18.77 12.81 -32.47
CA LYS A 564 18.59 13.60 -33.70
C LYS A 564 18.69 15.10 -33.43
N ASN A 565 18.08 15.57 -32.35
CA ASN A 565 18.02 17.00 -32.03
C ASN A 565 19.34 17.54 -31.46
N ASN A 566 20.12 16.72 -30.73
CA ASN A 566 21.30 17.20 -30.00
C ASN A 566 22.64 16.75 -30.61
N PHE A 567 22.65 15.72 -31.46
CA PHE A 567 23.88 15.07 -31.96
C PHE A 567 23.82 14.71 -33.46
N ALA A 568 23.13 15.49 -34.30
CA ALA A 568 22.72 15.14 -35.67
C ALA A 568 23.79 14.42 -36.53
N ASN A 569 25.05 14.90 -36.56
CA ASN A 569 26.12 14.28 -37.34
C ASN A 569 26.94 13.23 -36.57
N ASN A 570 27.01 13.30 -35.25
CA ASN A 570 27.85 12.42 -34.43
C ASN A 570 27.12 11.15 -33.94
N SER A 571 25.81 11.05 -34.13
CA SER A 571 25.00 9.95 -33.56
C SER A 571 24.52 8.89 -34.55
N LYS A 572 24.92 8.92 -35.83
CA LYS A 572 24.43 8.00 -36.87
C LYS A 572 24.54 6.51 -36.48
N THR A 573 25.69 6.07 -35.97
CA THR A 573 25.92 4.66 -35.59
C THR A 573 25.07 4.23 -34.40
N SER A 574 24.93 5.10 -33.38
CA SER A 574 24.06 4.83 -32.24
C SER A 574 22.57 4.83 -32.63
N GLN A 575 22.15 5.77 -33.49
CA GLN A 575 20.77 5.80 -34.00
C GLN A 575 20.44 4.54 -34.78
N GLN A 576 21.35 4.06 -35.64
CA GLN A 576 21.16 2.83 -36.39
C GLN A 576 20.97 1.63 -35.46
N TYR A 577 21.86 1.43 -34.49
CA TYR A 577 21.74 0.34 -33.51
C TYR A 577 20.41 0.39 -32.73
N LEU A 578 20.02 1.58 -32.26
CA LEU A 578 18.76 1.77 -31.51
C LEU A 578 17.53 1.53 -32.39
N PHE A 579 17.58 1.91 -33.67
CA PHE A 579 16.50 1.66 -34.63
C PHE A 579 16.37 0.17 -34.97
N GLU A 580 17.49 -0.52 -35.21
CA GLU A 580 17.52 -1.98 -35.41
C GLU A 580 16.96 -2.71 -34.20
N ARG A 581 17.34 -2.30 -32.98
CA ARG A 581 16.78 -2.84 -31.74
C ARG A 581 15.28 -2.63 -31.63
N LYS A 582 14.80 -1.42 -31.90
CA LYS A 582 13.36 -1.10 -31.90
C LYS A 582 12.60 -2.01 -32.87
N ASN A 583 13.06 -2.10 -34.11
CA ASN A 583 12.43 -2.92 -35.15
C ASN A 583 12.44 -4.40 -34.76
N LYS A 584 13.51 -4.88 -34.13
CA LYS A 584 13.60 -6.26 -33.64
C LYS A 584 12.54 -6.56 -32.59
N ILE A 585 12.32 -5.65 -31.65
CA ILE A 585 11.28 -5.83 -30.63
C ILE A 585 9.88 -5.82 -31.27
N GLU A 586 9.61 -4.86 -32.16
CA GLU A 586 8.31 -4.72 -32.84
C GLU A 586 7.99 -5.94 -33.72
N THR A 587 8.97 -6.41 -34.50
CA THR A 587 8.82 -7.61 -35.35
C THR A 587 8.76 -8.90 -34.54
N GLY A 588 9.52 -8.99 -33.45
CA GLY A 588 9.51 -10.12 -32.51
C GLY A 588 8.20 -10.29 -31.74
N GLY A 589 7.46 -9.19 -31.48
CA GLY A 589 6.13 -9.24 -30.86
C GLY A 589 4.98 -9.56 -31.81
N GLY A 590 5.27 -9.79 -33.09
CA GLY A 590 4.29 -10.09 -34.15
C GLY A 590 3.82 -11.55 -34.17
N ASN A 591 2.75 -11.82 -34.92
CA ASN A 591 2.16 -13.17 -35.03
C ASN A 591 3.04 -14.19 -35.77
N LYS A 592 4.02 -13.73 -36.56
CA LYS A 592 4.94 -14.62 -37.30
C LYS A 592 6.01 -15.24 -36.39
N SER A 593 6.59 -14.44 -35.51
CA SER A 593 7.65 -14.81 -34.56
C SER A 593 7.09 -15.41 -33.27
N ARG A 594 5.87 -15.00 -32.88
CA ARG A 594 5.19 -15.43 -31.65
C ARG A 594 6.03 -15.18 -30.40
N GLY A 595 6.78 -14.07 -30.39
CA GLY A 595 7.66 -13.66 -29.29
C GLY A 595 9.15 -13.75 -29.62
N LEU A 596 9.97 -13.21 -28.72
CA LEU A 596 11.43 -13.19 -28.83
C LEU A 596 12.07 -14.27 -27.93
N SER A 597 13.21 -14.78 -28.36
CA SER A 597 14.01 -15.75 -27.59
C SER A 597 15.47 -15.32 -27.40
N GLU A 598 16.09 -14.82 -28.47
CA GLU A 598 17.45 -14.29 -28.49
C GLU A 598 17.45 -12.77 -28.72
N ASP A 599 18.56 -12.14 -28.34
CA ASP A 599 18.81 -10.69 -28.44
C ASP A 599 17.72 -9.84 -27.75
N ILE A 600 17.21 -10.33 -26.62
CA ILE A 600 16.20 -9.65 -25.80
C ILE A 600 16.80 -8.52 -24.96
N PHE A 601 18.12 -8.57 -24.72
CA PHE A 601 18.90 -7.58 -23.97
C PHE A 601 19.76 -6.71 -24.88
N TYR A 602 20.22 -5.57 -24.38
CA TYR A 602 21.28 -4.79 -25.00
C TYR A 602 22.56 -5.61 -25.10
N ALA A 603 23.28 -5.39 -26.18
CA ALA A 603 24.50 -6.11 -26.50
C ALA A 603 25.69 -5.57 -25.70
N ARG A 604 26.70 -6.40 -25.48
CA ARG A 604 28.03 -5.95 -25.08
C ARG A 604 28.68 -5.18 -26.25
N VAL A 605 29.42 -4.12 -25.94
CA VAL A 605 30.15 -3.33 -26.93
C VAL A 605 31.65 -3.57 -26.76
N VAL A 606 32.31 -4.13 -27.77
CA VAL A 606 33.76 -4.33 -27.78
C VAL A 606 34.32 -3.81 -29.09
N SER A 607 35.14 -2.77 -29.03
CA SER A 607 35.79 -2.15 -30.20
C SER A 607 34.78 -1.82 -31.32
N GLY A 608 33.66 -1.18 -30.95
CA GLY A 608 32.58 -0.81 -31.88
C GLY A 608 31.69 -1.96 -32.37
N LYS A 609 31.92 -3.21 -31.93
CA LYS A 609 31.08 -4.37 -32.29
C LYS A 609 30.09 -4.70 -31.19
N TYR A 610 28.86 -5.00 -31.58
CA TYR A 610 27.77 -5.42 -30.69
C TYR A 610 27.72 -6.95 -30.62
N GLN A 611 27.93 -7.50 -29.43
CA GLN A 611 27.91 -8.94 -29.19
C GLN A 611 26.79 -9.31 -28.21
N PRO A 612 26.01 -10.38 -28.49
CA PRO A 612 24.93 -10.81 -27.61
C PRO A 612 25.47 -11.32 -26.28
N LEU A 613 24.75 -11.02 -25.18
CA LEU A 613 25.06 -11.55 -23.86
C LEU A 613 24.86 -13.07 -23.83
N ARG A 614 25.77 -13.79 -23.18
CA ARG A 614 25.76 -15.26 -23.09
C ARG A 614 25.92 -15.70 -21.64
N ILE A 615 25.32 -16.84 -21.32
CA ILE A 615 25.48 -17.49 -20.02
C ILE A 615 26.77 -18.31 -20.00
N ARG A 616 27.49 -18.30 -18.87
CA ARG A 616 28.69 -19.12 -18.65
C ARG A 616 28.37 -20.39 -17.85
N LYS A 617 29.37 -21.25 -17.69
CA LYS A 617 29.27 -22.46 -16.86
C LYS A 617 29.04 -22.10 -15.38
N ASN A 618 28.50 -23.05 -14.61
CA ASN A 618 28.17 -22.95 -13.19
C ASN A 618 27.05 -21.95 -12.82
N PHE A 619 25.97 -21.90 -13.59
CA PHE A 619 24.78 -21.12 -13.26
C PHE A 619 24.06 -21.72 -12.06
N ALA A 620 24.02 -20.98 -10.95
CA ALA A 620 23.63 -21.49 -9.64
C ALA A 620 22.18 -22.01 -9.51
N PHE A 621 21.30 -21.70 -10.46
CA PHE A 621 19.88 -22.05 -10.41
C PHE A 621 19.48 -23.22 -11.31
N PHE A 622 20.43 -23.78 -12.09
CA PHE A 622 20.19 -24.99 -12.87
C PHE A 622 20.90 -26.19 -12.24
N ASP A 623 20.19 -27.31 -12.17
CA ASP A 623 20.67 -28.62 -11.69
C ASP A 623 21.09 -29.56 -12.82
N PHE A 624 21.05 -29.09 -14.08
CA PHE A 624 21.38 -29.86 -15.28
C PHE A 624 22.58 -29.26 -16.02
N SER A 625 23.24 -30.10 -16.84
CA SER A 625 24.39 -29.72 -17.67
C SER A 625 23.97 -29.38 -19.12
N ASN A 626 24.90 -28.91 -19.94
CA ASN A 626 24.70 -28.55 -21.37
C ASN A 626 23.84 -27.32 -21.66
N TYR A 627 23.49 -26.52 -20.64
CA TYR A 627 22.65 -25.33 -20.86
C TYR A 627 23.35 -24.20 -21.63
N VAL A 628 24.68 -24.12 -21.64
CA VAL A 628 25.43 -23.00 -22.27
C VAL A 628 25.17 -22.90 -23.78
N ASP A 629 25.12 -24.04 -24.46
CA ASP A 629 24.93 -24.11 -25.92
C ASP A 629 23.46 -24.24 -26.31
N ASP A 630 22.65 -24.79 -25.40
CA ASP A 630 21.24 -25.07 -25.65
C ASP A 630 20.33 -23.90 -25.29
N VAL A 631 20.50 -23.31 -24.10
CA VAL A 631 19.54 -22.39 -23.50
C VAL A 631 19.64 -20.99 -24.11
N THR A 632 18.47 -20.41 -24.36
CA THR A 632 18.28 -19.06 -24.91
C THR A 632 18.27 -17.96 -23.84
N GLN A 633 18.42 -16.70 -24.27
CA GLN A 633 18.32 -15.55 -23.36
C GLN A 633 16.97 -15.47 -22.66
N SER A 634 15.87 -15.78 -23.35
CA SER A 634 14.52 -15.76 -22.79
C SER A 634 14.30 -16.81 -21.71
N GLU A 635 14.99 -17.94 -21.76
CA GLU A 635 14.92 -18.99 -20.73
C GLU A 635 15.69 -18.61 -19.46
N ILE A 636 16.83 -17.94 -19.61
CA ILE A 636 17.54 -17.33 -18.46
C ILE A 636 16.68 -16.22 -17.85
N TYR A 637 16.09 -15.36 -18.69
CA TYR A 637 15.16 -14.33 -18.24
C TYR A 637 13.97 -14.92 -17.47
N TYR A 638 13.36 -15.97 -18.03
CA TYR A 638 12.25 -16.68 -17.43
C TYR A 638 12.60 -17.21 -16.03
N THR A 639 13.78 -17.80 -15.89
CA THR A 639 14.28 -18.35 -14.63
C THR A 639 14.40 -17.25 -13.57
N ILE A 640 15.09 -16.16 -13.89
CA ILE A 640 15.29 -15.03 -12.97
C ILE A 640 13.97 -14.32 -12.64
N SER A 641 13.10 -14.11 -13.64
CA SER A 641 11.78 -13.51 -13.45
C SER A 641 10.89 -14.36 -12.55
N SER A 642 10.96 -15.69 -12.67
CA SER A 642 10.22 -16.62 -11.81
C SER A 642 10.73 -16.60 -10.36
N ILE A 643 12.05 -16.47 -10.15
CA ILE A 643 12.65 -16.30 -8.81
C ILE A 643 12.17 -15.00 -8.16
N ILE A 644 12.20 -13.89 -8.89
CA ILE A 644 11.71 -12.59 -8.40
C ILE A 644 10.20 -12.67 -8.12
N ASN A 645 9.42 -13.36 -8.95
CA ASN A 645 8.00 -13.58 -8.70
C ASN A 645 7.73 -14.43 -7.44
N SER A 646 8.55 -15.47 -7.20
CA SER A 646 8.52 -16.24 -5.95
C SER A 646 8.76 -15.33 -4.75
N LEU A 647 9.77 -14.45 -4.80
CA LEU A 647 10.02 -13.47 -3.73
C LEU A 647 8.87 -12.45 -3.56
N ARG A 648 8.21 -12.02 -4.63
CA ARG A 648 7.04 -11.12 -4.54
C ARG A 648 5.82 -11.80 -3.92
N THR A 649 5.71 -13.11 -4.09
CA THR A 649 4.57 -13.91 -3.61
C THR A 649 4.87 -14.71 -2.35
N SER A 650 6.12 -14.69 -1.88
CA SER A 650 6.56 -15.27 -0.61
C SER A 650 5.84 -14.67 0.58
N ASP A 651 5.47 -15.53 1.53
CA ASP A 651 4.94 -15.12 2.83
C ASP A 651 6.04 -14.98 3.90
N LYS A 652 7.31 -15.24 3.53
CA LYS A 652 8.46 -15.07 4.44
C LYS A 652 8.78 -13.59 4.61
N THR A 653 8.85 -13.14 5.85
CA THR A 653 8.99 -11.71 6.20
C THR A 653 10.36 -11.13 5.88
N ASP A 654 11.40 -11.94 6.05
CA ASP A 654 12.80 -11.63 5.79
C ASP A 654 13.20 -11.81 4.31
N ARG A 655 12.40 -12.57 3.56
CA ARG A 655 12.65 -12.92 2.15
C ARG A 655 11.42 -12.72 1.30
N ASN A 656 11.06 -11.46 1.07
CA ASN A 656 10.05 -11.08 0.10
C ASN A 656 10.36 -9.71 -0.55
N LEU A 657 9.72 -9.44 -1.68
CA LEU A 657 9.80 -8.16 -2.40
C LEU A 657 8.49 -7.34 -2.32
N ARG A 658 7.63 -7.61 -1.32
CA ARG A 658 6.34 -6.90 -1.16
C ARG A 658 6.58 -5.50 -0.58
N GLN A 659 6.18 -4.46 -1.27
CA GLN A 659 6.35 -3.08 -0.77
C GLN A 659 5.21 -2.68 0.17
N THR A 660 5.50 -1.90 1.21
CA THR A 660 4.49 -1.25 2.06
C THR A 660 4.83 0.23 2.30
N ALA A 661 3.96 0.95 3.02
CA ALA A 661 4.23 2.34 3.38
C ALA A 661 5.46 2.49 4.30
N TYR A 662 5.77 1.45 5.08
CA TYR A 662 6.79 1.49 6.15
C TYR A 662 7.95 0.53 5.93
N VAL A 663 7.85 -0.38 4.96
CA VAL A 663 8.90 -1.34 4.63
C VAL A 663 9.18 -1.27 3.14
N ARG A 664 10.46 -1.12 2.81
CA ARG A 664 10.99 -1.11 1.45
C ARG A 664 11.88 -2.32 1.27
N ASN A 665 11.44 -3.27 0.45
CA ASN A 665 12.22 -4.45 0.14
C ASN A 665 12.99 -4.20 -1.17
N ILE A 666 14.31 -4.09 -1.09
CA ILE A 666 15.18 -3.70 -2.19
C ILE A 666 16.02 -4.89 -2.61
N ILE A 667 16.14 -5.12 -3.93
CA ILE A 667 17.12 -6.09 -4.45
C ILE A 667 18.50 -5.53 -4.13
N GLU A 668 19.28 -6.24 -3.34
CA GLU A 668 20.56 -5.73 -2.86
C GLU A 668 21.57 -5.55 -4.01
N PRO A 669 22.35 -4.44 -4.06
CA PRO A 669 23.38 -4.23 -5.07
C PRO A 669 24.35 -5.41 -5.18
N GLY A 670 24.66 -6.08 -4.06
CA GLY A 670 25.52 -7.26 -4.00
C GLY A 670 25.10 -8.42 -4.94
N ASN A 671 23.84 -8.49 -5.37
CA ASN A 671 23.42 -9.44 -6.41
C ASN A 671 24.19 -9.24 -7.72
N PHE A 672 24.48 -7.99 -8.11
CA PHE A 672 25.21 -7.69 -9.35
C PHE A 672 26.70 -8.00 -9.26
N ASN A 673 27.27 -8.07 -8.05
CA ASN A 673 28.64 -8.57 -7.85
C ASN A 673 28.69 -10.10 -7.82
N ARG A 674 27.68 -10.76 -7.22
CA ARG A 674 27.62 -12.23 -7.13
C ARG A 674 27.34 -12.88 -8.48
N PHE A 675 26.52 -12.26 -9.31
CA PHE A 675 26.25 -12.70 -10.68
C PHE A 675 27.04 -11.83 -11.66
N ASN A 676 28.20 -12.32 -12.09
CA ASN A 676 29.09 -11.62 -13.03
C ASN A 676 28.73 -11.86 -14.50
N ASP A 677 27.84 -12.82 -14.81
CA ASP A 677 27.25 -12.97 -16.14
C ASP A 677 26.30 -11.81 -16.46
N GLY A 678 26.59 -11.05 -17.50
CA GLY A 678 25.79 -9.91 -17.87
C GLY A 678 24.38 -10.27 -18.30
N ILE A 679 24.17 -11.48 -18.83
CA ILE A 679 22.83 -12.01 -19.13
C ILE A 679 21.97 -12.16 -17.86
N ILE A 680 22.58 -12.52 -16.72
CA ILE A 680 21.87 -12.63 -15.44
C ILE A 680 21.59 -11.22 -14.92
N GLN A 681 22.60 -10.35 -14.91
CA GLN A 681 22.45 -8.94 -14.49
C GLN A 681 21.34 -8.25 -15.29
N ALA A 682 21.34 -8.39 -16.62
CA ALA A 682 20.31 -7.90 -17.52
C ALA A 682 18.93 -8.48 -17.17
N SER A 683 18.86 -9.79 -16.89
CA SER A 683 17.62 -10.44 -16.49
C SER A 683 17.05 -9.87 -15.20
N ILE A 684 17.89 -9.60 -14.19
CA ILE A 684 17.49 -8.96 -12.93
C ILE A 684 16.95 -7.55 -13.19
N LEU A 685 17.70 -6.73 -13.94
CA LEU A 685 17.31 -5.36 -14.28
C LEU A 685 15.97 -5.32 -15.04
N ARG A 686 15.72 -6.28 -15.94
CA ARG A 686 14.47 -6.39 -16.71
C ARG A 686 13.31 -6.96 -15.89
N ALA A 687 13.54 -7.91 -15.00
CA ALA A 687 12.47 -8.51 -14.20
C ALA A 687 12.05 -7.67 -12.99
N ALA A 688 12.97 -6.87 -12.43
CA ALA A 688 12.69 -6.03 -11.26
C ALA A 688 11.66 -4.93 -11.53
N LYS A 689 10.98 -4.45 -10.49
CA LYS A 689 10.18 -3.21 -10.53
C LYS A 689 11.01 -2.01 -10.09
N SER A 690 10.56 -0.80 -10.42
CA SER A 690 11.29 0.42 -10.10
C SER A 690 11.44 0.66 -8.59
N ASP A 691 10.46 0.22 -7.80
CA ASP A 691 10.48 0.28 -6.33
C ASP A 691 11.38 -0.80 -5.69
N GLU A 692 11.85 -1.78 -6.46
CA GLU A 692 12.79 -2.81 -6.02
C GLU A 692 14.26 -2.44 -6.31
N LEU A 693 14.51 -1.42 -7.13
CA LEU A 693 15.84 -0.91 -7.54
C LEU A 693 16.04 0.59 -7.19
N ILE A 694 15.32 1.09 -6.19
CA ILE A 694 15.35 2.50 -5.75
C ILE A 694 16.50 2.75 -4.76
N TYR A 695 17.75 2.59 -5.20
CA TYR A 695 18.92 2.78 -4.33
C TYR A 695 19.07 4.20 -3.79
N SER A 696 18.45 5.19 -4.45
CA SER A 696 18.41 6.58 -3.98
C SER A 696 17.78 6.77 -2.58
N ILE A 697 17.04 5.77 -2.07
CA ILE A 697 16.39 5.83 -0.76
C ILE A 697 17.38 5.82 0.42
N ASP A 698 18.57 5.26 0.23
CA ASP A 698 19.58 5.05 1.26
C ASP A 698 20.97 5.47 0.76
N ALA A 699 21.79 6.05 1.64
CA ALA A 699 23.12 6.52 1.25
C ALA A 699 24.05 5.34 0.94
N ASP A 700 24.01 4.30 1.77
CA ASP A 700 24.90 3.15 1.67
C ASP A 700 24.56 2.32 0.44
N LEU A 701 23.27 1.99 0.22
CA LEU A 701 22.83 1.31 -1.00
C LEU A 701 23.21 2.06 -2.28
N SER A 702 23.09 3.39 -2.28
CA SER A 702 23.48 4.23 -3.44
C SER A 702 24.99 4.19 -3.67
N SER A 703 25.79 4.28 -2.61
CA SER A 703 27.25 4.22 -2.66
C SER A 703 27.76 2.84 -3.11
N GLU A 704 27.15 1.76 -2.60
CA GLU A 704 27.44 0.38 -3.03
C GLU A 704 27.14 0.20 -4.52
N MET A 705 25.95 0.59 -4.97
CA MET A 705 25.58 0.48 -6.38
C MET A 705 26.49 1.33 -7.28
N ARG A 706 26.90 2.53 -6.82
CA ARG A 706 27.91 3.36 -7.53
C ARG A 706 29.21 2.59 -7.71
N GLY A 707 29.74 1.95 -6.66
CA GLY A 707 30.98 1.18 -6.73
C GLY A 707 30.90 0.03 -7.74
N ILE A 708 29.75 -0.65 -7.80
CA ILE A 708 29.48 -1.68 -8.81
C ILE A 708 29.48 -1.08 -10.21
N LEU A 709 28.77 0.02 -10.44
CA LEU A 709 28.71 0.68 -11.75
C LEU A 709 30.07 1.19 -12.21
N GLN A 710 30.88 1.75 -11.31
CA GLN A 710 32.25 2.16 -11.64
C GLN A 710 33.11 0.98 -12.08
N THR A 711 32.95 -0.17 -11.43
CA THR A 711 33.63 -1.41 -11.80
C THR A 711 33.18 -1.89 -13.19
N VAL A 712 31.87 -1.95 -13.43
CA VAL A 712 31.30 -2.33 -14.74
C VAL A 712 31.78 -1.39 -15.85
N ILE A 713 31.88 -0.08 -15.58
CA ILE A 713 32.38 0.92 -16.53
C ILE A 713 33.87 0.71 -16.80
N LYS A 714 34.70 0.57 -15.76
CA LYS A 714 36.15 0.38 -15.89
C LYS A 714 36.47 -0.86 -16.73
N TYR A 715 35.73 -1.95 -16.50
CA TYR A 715 35.94 -3.22 -17.19
C TYR A 715 34.96 -3.45 -18.36
N HIS A 716 34.40 -2.40 -18.97
CA HIS A 716 33.41 -2.51 -20.06
C HIS A 716 33.89 -3.29 -21.29
N LYS A 717 35.21 -3.34 -21.52
CA LYS A 717 35.82 -4.11 -22.61
C LYS A 717 36.00 -5.59 -22.27
N GLU A 718 35.88 -5.96 -21.00
CA GLU A 718 36.05 -7.32 -20.48
C GLU A 718 34.69 -7.95 -20.14
N GLU A 719 34.69 -9.24 -19.80
CA GLU A 719 33.47 -9.96 -19.44
C GLU A 719 32.78 -9.40 -18.19
N GLN A 720 33.54 -8.78 -17.29
CA GLN A 720 33.03 -8.19 -16.05
C GLN A 720 32.14 -6.97 -16.30
N GLY A 721 32.35 -6.24 -17.40
CA GLY A 721 31.58 -5.04 -17.74
C GLY A 721 30.52 -5.25 -18.82
N GLU A 722 30.21 -6.49 -19.19
CA GLU A 722 29.45 -6.76 -20.43
C GLU A 722 28.00 -6.26 -20.42
N ALA A 723 27.38 -6.10 -19.24
CA ALA A 723 26.01 -5.60 -19.08
C ALA A 723 25.90 -4.06 -19.02
N LEU A 724 26.97 -3.31 -19.30
CA LEU A 724 26.99 -1.85 -19.12
C LEU A 724 25.80 -1.15 -19.80
N LEU A 725 25.45 -1.51 -21.04
CA LEU A 725 24.30 -0.90 -21.73
C LEU A 725 22.96 -1.18 -21.03
N GLU A 726 22.79 -2.34 -20.40
CA GLU A 726 21.57 -2.65 -19.63
C GLU A 726 21.49 -1.82 -18.35
N PHE A 727 22.61 -1.61 -17.64
CA PHE A 727 22.64 -0.71 -16.49
C PHE A 727 22.31 0.73 -16.87
N LEU A 728 22.92 1.23 -17.96
CA LEU A 728 22.64 2.59 -18.45
C LEU A 728 21.18 2.72 -18.89
N TYR A 729 20.63 1.71 -19.56
CA TYR A 729 19.20 1.68 -19.89
C TYR A 729 18.30 1.67 -18.65
N ALA A 730 18.64 0.88 -17.61
CA ALA A 730 17.86 0.83 -16.37
C ALA A 730 17.83 2.20 -15.66
N ILE A 731 18.95 2.94 -15.67
CA ILE A 731 19.01 4.32 -15.17
C ILE A 731 18.19 5.25 -16.06
N ALA A 732 18.45 5.24 -17.37
CA ALA A 732 17.83 6.15 -18.33
C ALA A 732 16.29 6.01 -18.40
N SER A 733 15.78 4.78 -18.24
CA SER A 733 14.36 4.46 -18.16
C SER A 733 13.74 4.71 -16.76
N LYS A 734 14.53 5.21 -15.80
CA LYS A 734 14.15 5.45 -14.39
C LYS A 734 13.69 4.19 -13.66
N LYS A 735 14.15 3.04 -14.12
CA LYS A 735 13.90 1.75 -13.48
C LYS A 735 14.82 1.54 -12.28
N MET A 736 16.05 2.02 -12.36
CA MET A 736 17.02 2.06 -11.27
C MET A 736 17.35 3.51 -10.95
N SER A 737 17.42 3.87 -9.67
CA SER A 737 17.80 5.23 -9.24
C SER A 737 18.90 5.21 -8.19
N LEU A 738 19.84 6.14 -8.31
CA LEU A 738 20.88 6.40 -7.33
C LEU A 738 20.69 7.80 -6.75
N LYS A 739 21.33 8.10 -5.63
CA LYS A 739 21.44 9.49 -5.17
C LYS A 739 22.16 10.31 -6.23
N ARG A 740 21.77 11.58 -6.30
CA ARG A 740 22.22 12.51 -7.33
C ARG A 740 23.74 12.58 -7.45
N ASP A 741 24.45 12.73 -6.33
CA ASP A 741 25.90 12.91 -6.33
C ASP A 741 26.64 11.64 -6.79
N ASP A 742 26.14 10.47 -6.37
CA ASP A 742 26.63 9.18 -6.83
C ASP A 742 26.39 8.98 -8.33
N LEU A 743 25.20 9.34 -8.82
CA LEU A 743 24.89 9.28 -10.23
C LEU A 743 25.79 10.21 -11.06
N ILE A 744 26.05 11.42 -10.59
CA ILE A 744 27.00 12.35 -11.25
C ILE A 744 28.38 11.70 -11.34
N THR A 745 28.83 11.04 -10.27
CA THR A 745 30.13 10.35 -10.26
C THR A 745 30.16 9.21 -11.28
N VAL A 746 29.11 8.38 -11.33
CA VAL A 746 29.00 7.29 -12.34
C VAL A 746 29.08 7.85 -13.76
N ILE A 747 28.33 8.92 -14.08
CA ILE A 747 28.33 9.49 -15.43
C ILE A 747 29.68 10.13 -15.77
N ASN A 748 30.34 10.80 -14.83
CA ASN A 748 31.69 11.33 -15.06
C ASN A 748 32.70 10.19 -15.30
N THR A 749 32.61 9.07 -14.55
CA THR A 749 33.44 7.89 -14.80
C THR A 749 33.16 7.31 -16.19
N LEU A 750 31.89 7.23 -16.61
CA LEU A 750 31.50 6.76 -17.94
C LEU A 750 32.12 7.62 -19.05
N GLU A 751 32.04 8.94 -18.94
CA GLU A 751 32.57 9.89 -19.93
C GLU A 751 34.11 9.85 -20.01
N ASN A 752 34.79 9.50 -18.92
CA ASN A 752 36.25 9.40 -18.87
C ASN A 752 36.79 8.06 -19.40
N GLU A 753 36.12 6.95 -19.08
CA GLU A 753 36.63 5.59 -19.36
C GLU A 753 36.15 5.01 -20.70
N CYS A 754 34.97 5.43 -21.18
CA CYS A 754 34.35 4.86 -22.38
C CYS A 754 34.44 5.80 -23.59
N THR A 755 34.99 5.31 -24.70
CA THR A 755 35.12 6.08 -25.94
C THR A 755 34.06 5.73 -27.00
N ASP A 756 33.38 4.59 -26.86
CA ASP A 756 32.31 4.20 -27.79
C ASP A 756 31.12 5.17 -27.69
N LYS A 757 30.68 5.68 -28.84
CA LYS A 757 29.67 6.74 -28.93
C LYS A 757 28.36 6.40 -28.24
N ILE A 758 27.95 5.13 -28.25
CA ILE A 758 26.70 4.69 -27.63
C ILE A 758 26.70 4.95 -26.11
N PHE A 759 27.83 4.73 -25.42
CA PHE A 759 27.95 5.00 -23.98
C PHE A 759 27.87 6.51 -23.69
N ILE A 760 28.60 7.32 -24.47
CA ILE A 760 28.58 8.78 -24.36
C ILE A 760 27.14 9.32 -24.57
N HIS A 761 26.43 8.80 -25.57
CA HIS A 761 25.05 9.18 -25.86
C HIS A 761 24.08 8.81 -24.72
N PHE A 762 24.24 7.64 -24.10
CA PHE A 762 23.47 7.28 -22.90
C PHE A 762 23.79 8.22 -21.72
N GLY A 763 25.06 8.52 -21.49
CA GLY A 763 25.51 9.47 -20.45
C GLY A 763 24.89 10.85 -20.63
N ALA A 764 24.95 11.39 -21.84
CA ALA A 764 24.33 12.68 -22.19
C ALA A 764 22.81 12.69 -21.97
N PHE A 765 22.12 11.62 -22.38
CA PHE A 765 20.67 11.49 -22.17
C PHE A 765 20.32 11.46 -20.68
N ILE A 766 21.04 10.67 -19.88
CA ILE A 766 20.84 10.59 -18.41
C ILE A 766 21.08 11.96 -17.77
N ARG A 767 22.15 12.66 -18.16
CA ARG A 767 22.49 14.00 -17.66
C ARG A 767 21.35 15.00 -17.93
N ALA A 768 20.88 15.06 -19.17
CA ALA A 768 19.81 15.97 -19.57
C ALA A 768 18.44 15.61 -18.95
N ARG A 769 18.03 14.33 -18.98
CA ARG A 769 16.66 13.91 -18.62
C ARG A 769 16.47 13.59 -17.14
N ILE A 770 17.55 13.32 -16.40
CA ILE A 770 17.48 12.93 -14.99
C ILE A 770 18.14 14.02 -14.15
N ILE A 771 19.44 14.27 -14.34
CA ILE A 771 20.23 15.16 -13.49
C ILE A 771 19.78 16.63 -13.63
N GLU A 772 19.57 17.14 -14.84
CA GLU A 772 19.21 18.55 -15.06
C GLU A 772 17.71 18.85 -14.85
N SER A 773 16.84 17.87 -15.12
CA SER A 773 15.39 17.99 -14.91
C SER A 773 14.99 18.16 -13.42
N GLU A 774 15.78 17.60 -12.51
CA GLU A 774 15.59 17.76 -11.07
C GLU A 774 15.96 19.19 -10.59
N ASN A 775 16.93 19.83 -11.23
CA ASN A 775 17.34 21.20 -10.90
C ASN A 775 16.24 22.22 -11.22
N THR A 776 15.51 22.05 -12.32
CA THR A 776 14.39 22.94 -12.69
C THR A 776 13.19 22.77 -11.76
N LYS A 777 12.92 21.55 -11.27
CA LYS A 777 11.91 21.32 -10.21
C LYS A 777 12.30 21.96 -8.89
N ASN A 778 13.54 21.73 -8.41
CA ASN A 778 14.03 22.30 -7.15
C ASN A 778 14.14 23.84 -7.17
N LYS A 779 14.45 24.46 -8.32
CA LYS A 779 14.42 25.92 -8.48
C LYS A 779 12.99 26.49 -8.43
N ARG A 780 11.99 25.78 -8.96
CA ARG A 780 10.57 26.18 -8.86
C ARG A 780 10.03 26.05 -7.43
N THR A 781 10.37 25.00 -6.70
CA THR A 781 9.98 24.85 -5.27
C THR A 781 10.70 25.86 -4.35
N LYS A 782 11.96 26.22 -4.62
CA LYS A 782 12.65 27.30 -3.90
C LYS A 782 12.04 28.68 -4.19
N ARG A 783 11.64 28.98 -5.43
CA ARG A 783 10.94 30.23 -5.75
C ARG A 783 9.59 30.32 -5.03
N ALA A 784 8.81 29.24 -5.01
CA ALA A 784 7.52 29.20 -4.29
C ALA A 784 7.66 29.34 -2.76
N LYS A 785 8.78 28.89 -2.17
CA LYS A 785 9.07 29.11 -0.74
C LYS A 785 9.56 30.52 -0.39
N ASN A 786 10.05 31.28 -1.37
CA ASN A 786 10.45 32.68 -1.19
C ASN A 786 9.33 33.66 -1.59
N THR A 787 8.12 33.16 -1.89
CA THR A 787 6.92 33.99 -2.17
C THR A 787 5.78 33.76 -1.18
N PHE A 788 6.08 33.17 -0.01
CA PHE A 788 5.16 33.08 1.12
C PHE A 788 5.81 33.68 2.36
#